data_AF-A0A3R7J8G2-F1
#
_entry.id   AF-A0A3R7J8G2-F1
#
_cell.length_a   1.000
_cell.length_b   1.000
_cell.length_c   1.000
_cell.angle_alpha   90.00
_cell.angle_beta   90.00
_cell.angle_gamma   90.00
#
_symmetry.space_group_name_H-M   'P 1'
#
loop_
_entity.id
_entity.type
_entity.pdbx_description
1 polymer ?
#
loop_
_entity_poly.entity_id
_entity_poly.type
_entity_poly.pdbx_seq_one_letter_code
_entity_poly.pdbx_strand_id
1 'polypeptide(L)'
;MATEGTKIKVKNPVVELDGDEMTRIIWQEIREKLILPYLDIDLKYYDLGIEYRDQTDDKVTVEAAEAIKKYGVGVKCATITPDEARVEEFKLKKMWLSPNGTIRNILGGTVFREPIVIPRIPRLVPGWNKPIIIGRHAFGDQYRATDIVVPGPGKLELVYTPENGEPQAIRVYDFNGGGVAQTQYNTDDSIRGFAHSSFQMALMKGLPLYMSTKNTILKRYDGRFKDIFQEIYESTYKKDFDAKGIWYEHRLIDDMVAQMIKSEGGFVMALKNYDGDVQSDVVAQGFGSLGLMTSTLTTPDGNAFESEAAHGTVTRHYREHQKGRETSTNPIASIFAWTRGLIQRGKLDETPDVVAFAEELERACIDVVNEEGIMTKDLALACGRKEREAWVTTNEYMAAVERRLKSNLKARLLRAVKDAVPSSRRLSSSLYDMTTRHSRILGVTTALLVLSTLTVILRLYTRFMIVRTPGWDDALIAAAVATNYVFYAWLIVELHHHLGKKASEVSEHDMRIQLKALWVSIPFYNLTLTLAKISMILLYMRLFAATNKRFRILLIVFLVFLIIVGLWTLFSTFLICLPVRGFWDHSVPSTCRSFAVTWCLNAALQIVTDIVVVTTPIPTLARLRLPHRQKVAVILVFALGFFVCAMSIIRLVRIIQLVSSESEDFSERNGPAAAWSSIEANIAIICACLPSLQPLLSRICPRLLSPRPRARDTLSQRQREKEPPSVYSFNINNPFTVPSGNYSASVTGNCSVNGDELQDTDGIQVVRELRWDLDHAEKRSGSNGERGSAKKQRKDSGFAE
;
A
#
# COMPACT_ATOMS: atom_id res chain seq x y z
N MET A 1 -41.93 -0.13 -1.71
CA MET A 1 -41.63 -1.24 -0.78
C MET A 1 -40.31 -0.93 -0.10
N ALA A 2 -40.40 -0.55 1.17
CA ALA A 2 -39.31 -0.15 2.02
C ALA A 2 -38.39 -1.34 2.35
N THR A 3 -37.08 -1.14 2.23
CA THR A 3 -36.09 -1.98 2.92
C THR A 3 -35.65 -1.18 4.14
N GLU A 4 -36.33 -1.35 5.26
CA GLU A 4 -35.77 -1.06 6.58
C GLU A 4 -34.62 -2.06 6.83
N GLY A 5 -33.46 -1.78 6.23
CA GLY A 5 -32.21 -2.36 6.65
C GLY A 5 -31.72 -1.60 7.87
N THR A 6 -31.22 -2.31 8.88
CA THR A 6 -30.60 -1.72 10.06
C THR A 6 -29.50 -0.73 9.64
N LYS A 7 -29.65 0.55 9.99
CA LYS A 7 -28.62 1.58 9.72
C LYS A 7 -27.30 1.20 10.40
N ILE A 8 -26.17 1.60 9.81
CA ILE A 8 -24.84 1.38 10.39
C ILE A 8 -24.73 2.25 11.65
N LYS A 9 -24.47 1.62 12.80
CA LYS A 9 -24.33 2.30 14.09
C LYS A 9 -22.99 3.03 14.15
N VAL A 10 -23.02 4.32 14.42
CA VAL A 10 -21.83 5.12 14.74
C VAL A 10 -21.74 5.26 16.25
N LYS A 11 -20.62 4.84 16.84
CA LYS A 11 -20.49 4.67 18.31
C LYS A 11 -20.43 6.00 19.06
N ASN A 12 -19.61 6.93 18.58
CA ASN A 12 -19.46 8.25 19.18
C ASN A 12 -19.98 9.37 18.26
N PRO A 13 -20.32 10.55 18.82
CA PRO A 13 -20.85 11.65 18.03
C PRO A 13 -19.83 12.23 17.03
N VAL A 14 -20.35 12.90 16.01
CA VAL A 14 -19.60 13.79 15.11
C VAL A 14 -20.14 15.20 15.26
N VAL A 15 -19.25 16.19 15.35
CA VAL A 15 -19.64 17.60 15.40
C VAL A 15 -19.90 18.08 13.98
N GLU A 16 -21.11 18.57 13.72
CA GLU A 16 -21.50 19.11 12.42
C GLU A 16 -21.54 20.63 12.51
N LEU A 17 -20.75 21.29 11.67
CA LEU A 17 -20.67 22.75 11.57
C LEU A 17 -21.32 23.15 10.25
N ASP A 18 -22.57 23.63 10.30
CA ASP A 18 -23.27 24.11 9.09
C ASP A 18 -22.69 25.45 8.61
N GLY A 19 -23.09 25.89 7.41
CA GLY A 19 -22.49 27.03 6.73
C GLY A 19 -23.47 27.87 5.95
N ASP A 20 -23.01 28.44 4.85
CA ASP A 20 -23.70 29.53 4.14
C ASP A 20 -23.99 29.21 2.66
N GLU A 21 -24.92 29.98 2.08
CA GLU A 21 -25.20 30.08 0.65
C GLU A 21 -25.39 28.72 -0.08
N MET A 22 -24.72 28.52 -1.22
CA MET A 22 -24.92 27.33 -2.06
C MET A 22 -24.43 26.06 -1.36
N THR A 23 -23.35 26.18 -0.58
CA THR A 23 -22.82 25.07 0.20
C THR A 23 -23.77 24.62 1.30
N ARG A 24 -24.50 25.54 1.96
CA ARG A 24 -25.54 25.18 2.95
C ARG A 24 -26.64 24.29 2.34
N ILE A 25 -27.10 24.64 1.13
CA ILE A 25 -28.11 23.85 0.41
C ILE A 25 -27.58 22.45 0.11
N ILE A 26 -26.37 22.36 -0.45
CA ILE A 26 -25.72 21.09 -0.78
C ILE A 26 -25.47 20.26 0.49
N TRP A 27 -25.06 20.90 1.57
CA TRP A 27 -24.74 20.27 2.86
C TRP A 27 -25.95 19.57 3.45
N GLN A 28 -27.11 20.24 3.44
CA GLN A 28 -28.37 19.65 3.85
C GLN A 28 -28.73 18.44 2.98
N GLU A 29 -28.61 18.55 1.64
CA GLU A 29 -28.88 17.43 0.75
C GLU A 29 -27.96 16.23 0.98
N ILE A 30 -26.66 16.46 1.22
CA ILE A 30 -25.70 15.41 1.57
C ILE A 30 -26.14 14.71 2.86
N ARG A 31 -26.41 15.47 3.92
CA ARG A 31 -26.83 14.93 5.22
C ARG A 31 -28.09 14.08 5.08
N GLU A 32 -29.12 14.59 4.43
CA GLU A 32 -30.44 13.96 4.34
C GLU A 32 -30.52 12.78 3.37
N LYS A 33 -29.78 12.82 2.24
CA LYS A 33 -29.88 11.78 1.19
C LYS A 33 -28.72 10.80 1.22
N LEU A 34 -27.53 11.25 1.62
CA LEU A 34 -26.31 10.45 1.52
C LEU A 34 -25.81 9.95 2.88
N ILE A 35 -26.16 10.58 4.00
CA ILE A 35 -25.64 10.19 5.34
C ILE A 35 -26.73 9.54 6.21
N LEU A 36 -27.74 10.29 6.63
CA LEU A 36 -28.78 9.85 7.58
C LEU A 36 -29.61 8.63 7.13
N PRO A 37 -29.82 8.34 5.83
CA PRO A 37 -30.51 7.12 5.42
C PRO A 37 -29.71 5.84 5.70
N TYR A 38 -28.38 5.94 5.80
CA TYR A 38 -27.48 4.79 5.93
C TYR A 38 -26.85 4.67 7.32
N LEU A 39 -26.64 5.80 8.01
CA LEU A 39 -26.00 5.85 9.32
C LEU A 39 -27.00 6.22 10.42
N ASP A 40 -26.91 5.50 11.54
CA ASP A 40 -27.46 5.94 12.82
C ASP A 40 -26.34 6.63 13.59
N ILE A 41 -26.33 7.96 13.51
CA ILE A 41 -25.24 8.83 13.95
C ILE A 41 -25.79 9.96 14.81
N ASP A 42 -25.16 10.19 15.96
CA ASP A 42 -25.41 11.35 16.82
C ASP A 42 -24.61 12.54 16.29
N LEU A 43 -25.30 13.53 15.73
CA LEU A 43 -24.70 14.77 15.23
C LEU A 43 -24.83 15.87 16.28
N LYS A 44 -23.69 16.41 16.71
CA LYS A 44 -23.66 17.64 17.51
C LYS A 44 -23.64 18.83 16.56
N TYR A 45 -24.83 19.31 16.25
CA TYR A 45 -25.06 20.36 15.26
C TYR A 45 -24.79 21.76 15.83
N TYR A 46 -24.01 22.54 15.08
CA TYR A 46 -23.73 23.96 15.32
C TYR A 46 -23.93 24.72 14.01
N ASP A 47 -24.81 25.73 14.01
CA ASP A 47 -25.06 26.55 12.84
C ASP A 47 -24.02 27.67 12.75
N LEU A 48 -23.06 27.58 11.82
CA LEU A 48 -22.10 28.67 11.58
C LEU A 48 -22.52 29.58 10.41
N GLY A 49 -23.79 29.52 10.00
CA GLY A 49 -24.37 30.49 9.08
C GLY A 49 -24.19 31.92 9.60
N ILE A 50 -23.91 32.85 8.70
CA ILE A 50 -23.54 34.24 9.04
C ILE A 50 -24.59 34.93 9.92
N GLU A 51 -25.87 34.67 9.69
CA GLU A 51 -26.97 35.25 10.47
C GLU A 51 -26.98 34.72 11.91
N TYR A 52 -26.72 33.42 12.12
CA TYR A 52 -26.71 32.85 13.47
C TYR A 52 -25.42 33.18 14.23
N ARG A 53 -24.29 33.30 13.53
CA ARG A 53 -23.06 33.87 14.11
C ARG A 53 -23.28 35.31 14.55
N ASP A 54 -23.93 36.14 13.74
CA ASP A 54 -24.26 37.51 14.14
C ASP A 54 -25.22 37.55 15.35
N GLN A 55 -26.24 36.70 15.36
CA GLN A 55 -27.17 36.58 16.50
C GLN A 55 -26.46 36.22 17.81
N THR A 56 -25.50 35.29 17.77
CA THR A 56 -24.78 34.77 18.94
C THR A 56 -23.51 35.54 19.31
N ASP A 57 -23.24 36.66 18.64
CA ASP A 57 -22.00 37.42 18.75
C ASP A 57 -20.74 36.56 18.51
N ASP A 58 -20.83 35.65 17.54
CA ASP A 58 -19.83 34.65 17.12
C ASP A 58 -19.45 33.60 18.21
N LYS A 59 -20.20 33.53 19.31
CA LYS A 59 -19.99 32.51 20.36
C LYS A 59 -20.16 31.08 19.84
N VAL A 60 -21.11 30.86 18.92
CA VAL A 60 -21.36 29.54 18.34
C VAL A 60 -20.12 28.96 17.66
N THR A 61 -19.27 29.81 17.05
CA THR A 61 -18.01 29.38 16.41
C THR A 61 -17.01 28.83 17.43
N VAL A 62 -16.93 29.47 18.60
CA VAL A 62 -16.06 29.04 19.71
C VAL A 62 -16.60 27.74 20.32
N GLU A 63 -17.91 27.67 20.57
CA GLU A 63 -18.57 26.49 21.11
C GLU A 63 -18.41 25.27 20.20
N ALA A 64 -18.52 25.46 18.88
CA ALA A 64 -18.28 24.40 17.90
C ALA A 64 -16.83 23.88 17.95
N ALA A 65 -15.84 24.78 18.07
CA ALA A 65 -14.44 24.38 18.20
C ALA A 65 -14.16 23.58 19.49
N GLU A 66 -14.73 24.02 20.62
CA GLU A 66 -14.62 23.29 21.89
C GLU A 66 -15.37 21.94 21.85
N ALA A 67 -16.48 21.87 21.12
CA ALA A 67 -17.15 20.60 20.86
C ALA A 67 -16.27 19.65 20.04
N ILE A 68 -15.53 20.13 19.03
CA ILE A 68 -14.58 19.30 18.28
C ILE A 68 -13.50 18.76 19.21
N LYS A 69 -12.94 19.55 20.13
CA LYS A 69 -11.99 19.03 21.13
C LYS A 69 -12.61 17.94 22.01
N LYS A 70 -13.86 18.12 22.41
CA LYS A 70 -14.57 17.20 23.30
C LYS A 70 -14.91 15.86 22.61
N TYR A 71 -15.36 15.89 21.37
CA TYR A 71 -15.84 14.70 20.64
C TYR A 71 -14.81 14.14 19.65
N GLY A 72 -13.75 14.89 19.36
CA GLY A 72 -12.59 14.53 18.56
C GLY A 72 -12.73 14.69 17.05
N VAL A 73 -13.95 14.75 16.50
CA VAL A 73 -14.19 14.80 15.05
C VAL A 73 -15.24 15.86 14.70
N GLY A 74 -14.86 16.79 13.83
CA GLY A 74 -15.73 17.79 13.22
C GLY A 74 -15.82 17.67 11.70
N VAL A 75 -17.01 17.92 11.14
CA VAL A 75 -17.23 18.11 9.70
C VAL A 75 -17.82 19.49 9.47
N LYS A 76 -17.24 20.25 8.55
CA LYS A 76 -17.57 21.67 8.39
C LYS A 76 -17.95 22.05 6.97
N CYS A 77 -19.08 22.75 6.86
CA CYS A 77 -19.54 23.43 5.67
C CYS A 77 -18.80 24.77 5.46
N ALA A 78 -18.74 25.25 4.20
CA ALA A 78 -18.12 26.53 3.90
C ALA A 78 -18.95 27.69 4.49
N THR A 79 -18.26 28.70 5.00
CA THR A 79 -18.84 29.83 5.74
C THR A 79 -18.39 31.16 5.16
N ILE A 80 -19.25 32.17 5.17
CA ILE A 80 -18.91 33.54 4.78
C ILE A 80 -17.92 34.13 5.80
N THR A 81 -16.84 34.74 5.32
CA THR A 81 -16.07 35.71 6.12
C THR A 81 -16.50 37.10 5.63
N PRO A 82 -17.21 37.90 6.44
CA PRO A 82 -17.83 39.12 5.96
C PRO A 82 -16.79 40.22 5.67
N ASP A 83 -16.96 40.89 4.54
CA ASP A 83 -16.35 42.18 4.20
C ASP A 83 -17.40 43.29 4.37
N GLU A 84 -17.08 44.53 4.00
CA GLU A 84 -17.98 45.68 4.09
C GLU A 84 -19.30 45.43 3.33
N ALA A 85 -19.25 44.81 2.15
CA ALA A 85 -20.43 44.51 1.36
C ALA A 85 -21.32 43.45 2.03
N ARG A 86 -20.73 42.45 2.69
CA ARG A 86 -21.49 41.45 3.46
C ARG A 86 -22.09 42.03 4.73
N VAL A 87 -21.41 42.98 5.39
CA VAL A 87 -21.97 43.71 6.53
C VAL A 87 -23.25 44.44 6.12
N GLU A 88 -23.24 45.10 4.96
CA GLU A 88 -24.45 45.76 4.42
C GLU A 88 -25.52 44.75 3.99
N GLU A 89 -25.14 43.69 3.24
CA GLU A 89 -26.08 42.70 2.72
C GLU A 89 -26.91 42.02 3.84
N PHE A 90 -26.23 41.57 4.89
CA PHE A 90 -26.84 40.82 5.99
C PHE A 90 -27.19 41.70 7.20
N LYS A 91 -26.92 43.01 7.13
CA LYS A 91 -27.12 43.99 8.21
C LYS A 91 -26.43 43.54 9.52
N LEU A 92 -25.17 43.14 9.41
CA LEU A 92 -24.40 42.59 10.52
C LEU A 92 -24.09 43.64 11.58
N LYS A 93 -24.06 43.23 12.85
CA LYS A 93 -23.65 44.08 13.98
C LYS A 93 -22.22 44.61 13.81
N LYS A 94 -21.33 43.78 13.26
CA LYS A 94 -19.95 44.13 12.91
C LYS A 94 -19.38 43.15 11.89
N MET A 95 -18.19 43.47 11.37
CA MET A 95 -17.40 42.58 10.54
C MET A 95 -16.80 41.46 11.40
N TRP A 96 -17.46 40.31 11.48
CA TRP A 96 -17.00 39.14 12.23
C TRP A 96 -15.73 38.52 11.65
N LEU A 97 -14.91 37.91 12.51
CA LEU A 97 -13.71 37.18 12.09
C LEU A 97 -14.08 35.91 11.31
N SER A 98 -13.10 35.37 10.57
CA SER A 98 -13.29 34.12 9.84
C SER A 98 -13.50 32.94 10.79
N PRO A 99 -14.59 32.15 10.65
CA PRO A 99 -14.80 30.95 11.48
C PRO A 99 -13.65 29.94 11.37
N ASN A 100 -13.08 29.78 10.17
CA ASN A 100 -11.94 28.91 9.93
C ASN A 100 -10.72 29.35 10.76
N GLY A 101 -10.46 30.65 10.82
CA GLY A 101 -9.39 31.22 11.64
C GLY A 101 -9.62 30.96 13.12
N THR A 102 -10.82 31.24 13.62
CA THR A 102 -11.20 31.00 15.03
C THR A 102 -11.06 29.53 15.43
N ILE A 103 -11.60 28.60 14.63
CA ILE A 103 -11.51 27.16 14.90
C ILE A 103 -10.06 26.69 14.90
N ARG A 104 -9.26 27.07 13.89
CA ARG A 104 -7.84 26.69 13.80
C ARG A 104 -7.02 27.25 14.96
N ASN A 105 -7.35 28.45 15.45
CA ASN A 105 -6.70 29.04 16.60
C ASN A 105 -7.01 28.29 17.90
N ILE A 106 -8.24 27.82 18.04
CA ILE A 106 -8.70 27.09 19.23
C ILE A 106 -8.18 25.66 19.25
N LEU A 107 -8.28 24.95 18.11
CA LEU A 107 -7.83 23.57 17.97
C LEU A 107 -6.30 23.46 17.91
N GLY A 108 -5.64 24.40 17.24
CA GLY A 108 -4.26 24.25 16.79
C GLY A 108 -4.14 23.22 15.66
N GLY A 109 -2.92 23.05 15.14
CA GLY A 109 -2.61 22.00 14.16
C GLY A 109 -2.36 22.49 12.73
N THR A 110 -2.38 21.52 11.81
CA THR A 110 -1.94 21.69 10.41
C THR A 110 -3.08 21.36 9.47
N VAL A 111 -3.31 22.23 8.47
CA VAL A 111 -4.30 21.98 7.43
C VAL A 111 -3.65 21.22 6.29
N PHE A 112 -4.09 19.99 6.05
CA PHE A 112 -3.69 19.17 4.92
C PHE A 112 -4.72 19.25 3.80
N ARG A 113 -4.26 19.68 2.63
CA ARG A 113 -5.04 19.72 1.39
C ARG A 113 -4.54 18.65 0.43
N GLU A 114 -5.43 17.75 0.02
CA GLU A 114 -5.12 16.63 -0.88
C GLU A 114 -6.09 16.59 -2.07
N PRO A 115 -5.59 16.56 -3.32
CA PRO A 115 -6.42 16.53 -4.50
C PRO A 115 -7.14 15.18 -4.66
N ILE A 116 -8.39 15.24 -5.10
CA ILE A 116 -9.21 14.09 -5.48
C ILE A 116 -8.90 13.76 -6.93
N VAL A 117 -8.09 12.72 -7.15
CA VAL A 117 -7.63 12.35 -8.48
C VAL A 117 -8.68 11.50 -9.20
N ILE A 118 -9.23 12.05 -10.29
CA ILE A 118 -10.17 11.35 -11.17
C ILE A 118 -9.51 11.18 -12.55
N PRO A 119 -9.21 9.94 -13.01
CA PRO A 119 -8.44 9.71 -14.24
C PRO A 119 -9.00 10.37 -15.50
N ARG A 120 -10.33 10.50 -15.61
CA ARG A 120 -11.00 11.18 -16.72
C ARG A 120 -10.72 12.69 -16.78
N ILE A 121 -10.40 13.33 -15.65
CA ILE A 121 -10.16 14.77 -15.60
C ILE A 121 -8.71 15.05 -16.00
N PRO A 122 -8.47 15.82 -17.08
CA PRO A 122 -7.12 16.16 -17.48
C PRO A 122 -6.48 17.10 -16.45
N ARG A 123 -5.16 16.93 -16.27
CA ARG A 123 -4.36 17.78 -15.40
C ARG A 123 -3.72 18.90 -16.20
N LEU A 124 -3.65 20.10 -15.63
CA LEU A 124 -2.95 21.23 -16.26
C LEU A 124 -1.44 21.01 -16.28
N VAL A 125 -0.92 20.27 -15.30
CA VAL A 125 0.45 19.74 -15.30
C VAL A 125 0.37 18.24 -15.57
N PRO A 126 0.52 17.77 -16.82
CA PRO A 126 0.23 16.39 -17.20
C PRO A 126 1.09 15.34 -16.49
N GLY A 127 2.27 15.73 -16.02
CA GLY A 127 3.18 14.85 -15.30
C GLY A 127 2.67 14.40 -13.93
N TRP A 128 1.73 15.13 -13.31
CA TRP A 128 1.25 14.87 -11.95
C TRP A 128 0.35 13.63 -11.85
N ASN A 129 0.97 12.45 -11.92
CA ASN A 129 0.31 11.15 -11.91
C ASN A 129 -0.09 10.69 -10.50
N LYS A 130 0.53 11.24 -9.46
CA LYS A 130 0.28 10.94 -8.03
C LYS A 130 -0.13 12.21 -7.29
N PRO A 131 -0.92 12.13 -6.21
CA PRO A 131 -1.36 13.31 -5.48
C PRO A 131 -0.18 14.06 -4.84
N ILE A 132 -0.31 15.39 -4.74
CA ILE A 132 0.60 16.26 -3.99
C ILE A 132 -0.21 16.75 -2.79
N ILE A 133 0.24 16.44 -1.58
CA ILE A 133 -0.46 16.82 -0.35
C ILE A 133 0.20 18.07 0.22
N ILE A 134 -0.55 19.16 0.35
CA ILE A 134 -0.05 20.40 0.96
C ILE A 134 -0.40 20.41 2.44
N GLY A 135 0.60 20.43 3.33
CA GLY A 135 0.44 20.72 4.74
C GLY A 135 0.72 22.20 5.00
N ARG A 136 -0.32 23.00 5.24
CA ARG A 136 -0.22 24.43 5.54
C ARG A 136 -0.10 24.66 7.05
N HIS A 137 0.93 25.40 7.46
CA HIS A 137 1.07 25.90 8.83
C HIS A 137 0.09 27.04 9.08
N ALA A 138 -1.12 26.73 9.56
CA ALA A 138 -2.21 27.69 9.68
C ALA A 138 -2.12 28.61 10.92
N PHE A 139 -0.94 29.13 11.23
CA PHE A 139 -0.70 30.02 12.38
C PHE A 139 0.38 31.07 12.08
N GLY A 140 0.22 32.27 12.64
CA GLY A 140 1.21 33.34 12.57
C GLY A 140 1.46 33.87 11.16
N ASP A 141 2.67 34.39 10.96
CA ASP A 141 3.15 34.99 9.71
C ASP A 141 2.21 36.12 9.22
N GLN A 142 2.03 36.29 7.90
CA GLN A 142 1.24 37.39 7.33
C GLN A 142 -0.20 37.44 7.84
N TYR A 143 -0.76 36.31 8.30
CA TYR A 143 -2.15 36.20 8.75
C TYR A 143 -2.37 36.72 10.18
N ARG A 144 -1.29 37.10 10.87
CA ARG A 144 -1.32 37.78 12.18
C ARG A 144 -0.32 38.92 12.24
N ALA A 145 -0.02 39.48 11.08
CA ALA A 145 0.88 40.60 10.99
C ALA A 145 0.19 41.90 11.45
N THR A 146 1.00 42.88 11.79
CA THR A 146 0.57 44.27 11.97
C THR A 146 1.29 45.12 10.94
N ASP A 147 0.53 45.92 10.21
CA ASP A 147 1.02 46.75 9.12
C ASP A 147 0.60 48.22 9.29
N ILE A 148 1.37 49.11 8.66
CA ILE A 148 1.14 50.55 8.67
C ILE A 148 1.44 51.17 7.30
N VAL A 149 0.70 52.22 6.97
CA VAL A 149 1.08 53.17 5.92
C VAL A 149 1.92 54.27 6.56
N VAL A 150 3.15 54.44 6.09
CA VAL A 150 4.08 55.47 6.54
C VAL A 150 3.79 56.75 5.74
N PRO A 151 3.37 57.86 6.38
CA PRO A 151 2.89 59.05 5.66
C PRO A 151 4.01 59.92 5.09
N GLY A 152 5.26 59.77 5.55
CA GLY A 152 6.38 60.63 5.18
C GLY A 152 7.71 60.13 5.77
N PRO A 153 8.79 60.93 5.68
CA PRO A 153 10.11 60.54 6.16
C PRO A 153 10.11 60.18 7.66
N GLY A 154 10.83 59.13 8.04
CA GLY A 154 10.87 58.65 9.43
C GLY A 154 11.67 57.38 9.63
N LYS A 155 11.97 57.04 10.88
CA LYS A 155 12.72 55.83 11.26
C LYS A 155 11.76 54.70 11.63
N LEU A 156 11.98 53.50 11.09
CA LEU A 156 11.26 52.28 11.44
C LEU A 156 12.16 51.34 12.25
N GLU A 157 11.69 50.96 13.44
CA GLU A 157 12.37 50.02 14.33
C GLU A 157 11.42 48.91 14.80
N LEU A 158 11.96 47.73 15.01
CA LEU A 158 11.30 46.62 15.70
C LEU A 158 11.82 46.59 17.14
N VAL A 159 10.93 46.73 18.13
CA VAL A 159 11.32 46.73 19.55
C VAL A 159 10.82 45.45 20.22
N TYR A 160 11.74 44.68 20.80
CA TYR A 160 11.41 43.52 21.64
C TYR A 160 11.78 43.82 23.09
N THR A 161 10.80 43.75 24.00
CA THR A 161 11.02 43.95 25.43
C THR A 161 10.86 42.62 26.15
N PRO A 162 11.95 41.99 26.62
CA PRO A 162 11.84 40.78 27.42
C PRO A 162 11.23 41.10 28.79
N GLU A 163 10.43 40.18 29.34
CA GLU A 163 9.67 40.38 30.59
C GLU A 163 10.55 40.80 31.79
N ASN A 164 11.81 40.37 31.80
CA ASN A 164 12.79 40.70 32.84
C ASN A 164 14.08 41.32 32.27
N GLY A 165 13.98 42.16 31.24
CA GLY A 165 15.17 42.83 30.70
C GLY A 165 14.86 44.09 29.88
N GLU A 166 15.92 44.73 29.40
CA GLU A 166 15.81 46.01 28.71
C GLU A 166 15.23 45.89 27.29
N PRO A 167 14.43 46.87 26.82
CA PRO A 167 13.96 46.94 25.44
C PRO A 167 15.10 46.89 24.42
N GLN A 168 14.94 46.03 23.41
CA GLN A 168 15.89 45.85 22.32
C GLN A 168 15.30 46.43 21.05
N ALA A 169 15.81 47.59 20.62
CA ALA A 169 15.44 48.21 19.35
C ALA A 169 16.32 47.70 18.20
N ILE A 170 15.68 47.16 17.17
CA ILE A 170 16.31 46.67 15.95
C ILE A 170 15.89 47.59 14.82
N ARG A 171 16.84 48.34 14.27
CA ARG A 171 16.59 49.21 13.12
C ARG A 171 16.18 48.37 11.90
N VAL A 172 15.06 48.74 11.27
CA VAL A 172 14.54 48.09 10.06
C VAL A 172 14.87 48.92 8.82
N TYR A 173 14.42 50.18 8.77
CA TYR A 173 14.61 51.06 7.62
C TYR A 173 14.45 52.54 8.00
N ASP A 174 15.07 53.44 7.24
CA ASP A 174 14.86 54.89 7.34
C ASP A 174 14.13 55.36 6.08
N PHE A 175 12.87 55.76 6.23
CA PHE A 175 12.05 56.27 5.16
C PHE A 175 12.46 57.71 4.82
N ASN A 176 12.69 57.97 3.52
CA ASN A 176 12.91 59.32 2.97
C ASN A 176 11.62 59.98 2.44
N GLY A 177 10.48 59.30 2.55
CA GLY A 177 9.17 59.70 2.02
C GLY A 177 8.10 58.70 2.47
N GLY A 178 6.89 58.75 1.90
CA GLY A 178 5.83 57.80 2.25
C GLY A 178 6.18 56.34 1.88
N GLY A 179 5.52 55.38 2.52
CA GLY A 179 5.77 53.95 2.30
C GLY A 179 4.82 53.05 3.09
N VAL A 180 5.18 51.79 3.23
CA VAL A 180 4.44 50.81 4.04
C VAL A 180 5.43 49.95 4.83
N ALA A 181 4.99 49.46 5.99
CA ALA A 181 5.77 48.56 6.82
C ALA A 181 4.86 47.48 7.41
N GLN A 182 5.43 46.30 7.67
CA GLN A 182 4.73 45.17 8.26
C GLN A 182 5.66 44.42 9.21
N THR A 183 5.11 43.93 10.32
CA THR A 183 5.78 43.02 11.25
C THR A 183 4.93 41.77 11.44
N GLN A 184 5.57 40.61 11.47
CA GLN A 184 4.92 39.31 11.67
C GLN A 184 5.71 38.44 12.66
N TYR A 185 5.05 37.43 13.21
CA TYR A 185 5.66 36.54 14.20
C TYR A 185 5.16 35.10 14.06
N ASN A 186 5.94 34.18 14.65
CA ASN A 186 5.54 32.80 14.88
C ASN A 186 6.13 32.34 16.22
N THR A 187 5.75 31.14 16.67
CA THR A 187 6.17 30.59 17.96
C THR A 187 6.74 29.19 17.78
N ASP A 188 7.80 28.85 18.50
CA ASP A 188 8.42 27.53 18.45
C ASP A 188 7.40 26.40 18.67
N ASP A 189 6.50 26.52 19.65
CA ASP A 189 5.47 25.51 19.95
C ASP A 189 4.57 25.22 18.74
N SER A 190 4.11 26.27 18.05
CA SER A 190 3.31 26.15 16.83
C SER A 190 4.10 25.48 15.69
N ILE A 191 5.38 25.84 15.51
CA ILE A 191 6.25 25.24 14.50
C ILE A 191 6.52 23.77 14.80
N ARG A 192 6.73 23.41 16.07
CA ARG A 192 6.92 22.02 16.51
C ARG A 192 5.66 21.20 16.26
N GLY A 193 4.48 21.73 16.61
CA GLY A 193 3.20 21.09 16.31
C GLY A 193 2.98 20.88 14.80
N PHE A 194 3.34 21.87 14.00
CA PHE A 194 3.32 21.78 12.54
C PHE A 194 4.22 20.64 12.03
N ALA A 195 5.46 20.58 12.50
CA ALA A 195 6.43 19.54 12.14
C ALA A 195 5.92 18.13 12.48
N HIS A 196 5.49 17.89 13.72
CA HIS A 196 4.95 16.60 14.16
C HIS A 196 3.78 16.15 13.27
N SER A 197 2.83 17.05 13.00
CA SER A 197 1.68 16.75 12.16
C SER A 197 2.10 16.38 10.72
N SER A 198 3.07 17.10 10.14
CA SER A 198 3.59 16.84 8.80
C SER A 198 4.32 15.49 8.69
N PHE A 199 5.14 15.13 9.69
CA PHE A 199 5.82 13.83 9.73
C PHE A 199 4.82 12.67 9.89
N GLN A 200 3.84 12.81 10.78
CA GLN A 200 2.78 11.81 10.96
C GLN A 200 1.95 11.62 9.69
N MET A 201 1.60 12.70 8.98
CA MET A 201 0.88 12.63 7.70
C MET A 201 1.69 11.86 6.65
N ALA A 202 2.97 12.19 6.50
CA ALA A 202 3.87 11.51 5.57
C ALA A 202 4.01 10.01 5.90
N LEU A 203 4.15 9.65 7.18
CA LEU A 203 4.15 8.26 7.62
C LEU A 203 2.82 7.57 7.34
N MET A 204 1.69 8.19 7.66
CA MET A 204 0.36 7.62 7.44
C MET A 204 0.13 7.31 5.95
N LYS A 205 0.53 8.22 5.07
CA LYS A 205 0.39 8.09 3.62
C LYS A 205 1.48 7.23 2.98
N GLY A 206 2.60 7.00 3.68
CA GLY A 206 3.77 6.33 3.12
C GLY A 206 4.42 7.14 1.99
N LEU A 207 4.46 8.46 2.13
CA LEU A 207 5.00 9.40 1.14
C LEU A 207 6.20 10.18 1.72
N PRO A 208 7.20 10.56 0.90
CA PRO A 208 8.28 11.43 1.36
C PRO A 208 7.74 12.83 1.70
N LEU A 209 8.46 13.53 2.59
CA LEU A 209 8.10 14.86 3.08
C LEU A 209 9.13 15.90 2.63
N TYR A 210 8.65 16.99 2.04
CA TYR A 210 9.44 18.18 1.78
C TYR A 210 8.95 19.33 2.66
N MET A 211 9.86 20.06 3.30
CA MET A 211 9.54 21.34 3.94
C MET A 211 10.30 22.45 3.22
N SER A 212 9.63 23.55 2.89
CA SER A 212 10.29 24.64 2.16
C SER A 212 10.17 26.00 2.82
N THR A 213 11.27 26.77 2.73
CA THR A 213 11.37 28.14 3.25
C THR A 213 12.27 28.99 2.35
N LYS A 214 12.49 30.26 2.70
CA LYS A 214 13.52 31.12 2.12
C LYS A 214 14.60 31.47 3.15
N ASN A 215 15.13 30.48 3.87
CA ASN A 215 16.10 30.67 4.96
C ASN A 215 17.45 31.28 4.53
N THR A 216 17.79 31.30 3.24
CA THR A 216 18.96 32.05 2.75
C THR A 216 18.79 33.57 2.89
N ILE A 217 17.54 34.05 2.85
CA ILE A 217 17.15 35.46 3.01
C ILE A 217 16.68 35.72 4.44
N LEU A 218 15.65 35.00 4.90
CA LEU A 218 15.12 35.10 6.27
C LEU A 218 15.91 34.22 7.24
N LYS A 219 17.21 34.50 7.40
CA LYS A 219 18.18 33.63 8.08
C LYS A 219 17.77 33.20 9.48
N ARG A 220 17.16 34.09 10.26
CA ARG A 220 16.70 33.79 11.63
C ARG A 220 15.29 33.21 11.65
N TYR A 221 14.35 33.87 10.99
CA TYR A 221 12.93 33.48 11.00
C TYR A 221 12.70 32.13 10.31
N ASP A 222 13.06 32.00 9.04
CA ASP A 222 12.91 30.77 8.28
C ASP A 222 13.99 29.72 8.62
N GLY A 223 15.13 30.17 9.15
CA GLY A 223 16.13 29.28 9.75
C GLY A 223 15.53 28.51 10.92
N ARG A 224 14.74 29.15 11.78
CA ARG A 224 14.11 28.49 12.94
C ARG A 224 13.17 27.36 12.53
N PHE A 225 12.38 27.55 11.46
CA PHE A 225 11.56 26.48 10.89
C PHE A 225 12.40 25.29 10.43
N LYS A 226 13.47 25.55 9.68
CA LYS A 226 14.38 24.51 9.19
C LYS A 226 15.00 23.73 10.35
N ASP A 227 15.51 24.43 11.34
CA ASP A 227 16.22 23.82 12.48
C ASP A 227 15.27 22.95 13.31
N ILE A 228 14.06 23.45 13.61
CA ILE A 228 13.05 22.69 14.37
C ILE A 228 12.63 21.42 13.63
N PHE A 229 12.35 21.50 12.32
CA PHE A 229 11.99 20.32 11.54
C PHE A 229 13.13 19.29 11.49
N GLN A 230 14.37 19.75 11.33
CA GLN A 230 15.53 18.86 11.29
C GLN A 230 15.75 18.16 12.64
N GLU A 231 15.68 18.91 13.74
CA GLU A 231 15.79 18.39 15.11
C GLU A 231 14.74 17.30 15.38
N ILE A 232 13.47 17.57 15.04
CA ILE A 232 12.37 16.62 15.25
C ILE A 232 12.51 15.39 14.36
N TYR A 233 12.92 15.56 13.10
CA TYR A 233 13.14 14.44 12.20
C TYR A 233 14.21 13.49 12.74
N GLU A 234 15.38 14.02 13.09
CA GLU A 234 16.52 13.22 13.55
C GLU A 234 16.23 12.53 14.88
N SER A 235 15.62 13.24 15.83
CA SER A 235 15.35 12.72 17.17
C SER A 235 14.20 11.71 17.22
N THR A 236 13.13 11.93 16.43
CA THR A 236 11.85 11.23 16.63
C THR A 236 11.46 10.34 15.44
N TYR A 237 11.56 10.84 14.20
CA TYR A 237 10.89 10.20 13.05
C TYR A 237 11.81 9.46 12.09
N LYS A 238 13.12 9.71 12.12
CA LYS A 238 14.07 9.16 11.15
C LYS A 238 13.97 7.64 11.04
N LYS A 239 13.89 6.94 12.17
CA LYS A 239 13.81 5.47 12.22
C LYS A 239 12.56 4.94 11.50
N ASP A 240 11.41 5.58 11.69
CA ASP A 240 10.16 5.15 11.08
C ASP A 240 10.10 5.48 9.58
N PHE A 241 10.71 6.60 9.17
CA PHE A 241 10.89 6.96 7.77
C PHE A 241 11.81 5.96 7.05
N ASP A 242 12.96 5.64 7.65
CA ASP A 242 13.89 4.65 7.12
C ASP A 242 13.21 3.26 7.00
N ALA A 243 12.40 2.87 7.99
CA ALA A 243 11.66 1.60 7.98
C ALA A 243 10.62 1.52 6.84
N LYS A 244 10.01 2.65 6.46
CA LYS A 244 9.07 2.75 5.33
C LYS A 244 9.75 3.03 3.99
N GLY A 245 11.06 3.29 3.97
CA GLY A 245 11.81 3.64 2.76
C GLY A 245 11.43 5.01 2.17
N ILE A 246 10.98 5.94 3.03
CA ILE A 246 10.66 7.33 2.69
C ILE A 246 11.67 8.27 3.36
N TRP A 247 11.73 9.53 2.95
CA TRP A 247 12.69 10.50 3.46
C TRP A 247 12.05 11.86 3.75
N TYR A 248 12.75 12.67 4.54
CA TYR A 248 12.47 14.09 4.74
C TYR A 248 13.59 14.93 4.12
N GLU A 249 13.22 16.05 3.51
CA GLU A 249 14.18 17.01 2.97
C GLU A 249 13.69 18.46 3.12
N HIS A 250 14.59 19.34 3.56
CA HIS A 250 14.37 20.80 3.48
C HIS A 250 14.82 21.32 2.11
N ARG A 251 14.02 22.19 1.49
CA ARG A 251 14.36 22.89 0.23
C ARG A 251 14.08 24.38 0.29
N LEU A 252 14.77 25.14 -0.55
CA LEU A 252 14.36 26.53 -0.79
C LEU A 252 13.04 26.55 -1.60
N ILE A 253 12.13 27.45 -1.25
CA ILE A 253 10.77 27.48 -1.83
C ILE A 253 10.77 27.61 -3.36
N ASP A 254 11.67 28.38 -3.93
CA ASP A 254 11.82 28.55 -5.38
C ASP A 254 12.29 27.27 -6.10
N ASP A 255 13.23 26.53 -5.50
CA ASP A 255 13.63 25.22 -6.01
C ASP A 255 12.50 24.19 -5.84
N MET A 256 11.80 24.23 -4.71
CA MET A 256 10.73 23.30 -4.40
C MET A 256 9.55 23.43 -5.39
N VAL A 257 9.11 24.64 -5.73
CA VAL A 257 8.03 24.82 -6.72
C VAL A 257 8.47 24.42 -8.14
N ALA A 258 9.74 24.64 -8.51
CA ALA A 258 10.28 24.18 -9.78
C ALA A 258 10.35 22.65 -9.86
N GLN A 259 10.74 21.99 -8.77
CA GLN A 259 10.72 20.53 -8.65
C GLN A 259 9.30 19.99 -8.66
N MET A 260 8.36 20.64 -7.97
CA MET A 260 6.96 20.25 -7.93
C MET A 260 6.39 20.14 -9.35
N ILE A 261 6.58 21.17 -10.18
CA ILE A 261 6.10 21.18 -11.57
C ILE A 261 6.73 20.06 -12.42
N LYS A 262 8.01 19.75 -12.21
CA LYS A 262 8.74 18.70 -12.96
C LYS A 262 8.48 17.29 -12.46
N SER A 263 7.87 17.14 -11.29
CA SER A 263 7.68 15.85 -10.63
C SER A 263 6.51 15.05 -11.20
N GLU A 264 6.39 13.79 -10.79
CA GLU A 264 5.19 12.99 -10.99
C GLU A 264 4.14 13.16 -9.88
N GLY A 265 4.38 14.06 -8.91
CA GLY A 265 3.69 14.11 -7.63
C GLY A 265 4.09 12.98 -6.67
N GLY A 266 3.26 12.71 -5.66
CA GLY A 266 3.46 11.59 -4.71
C GLY A 266 4.33 11.94 -3.51
N PHE A 267 4.12 13.11 -2.91
CA PHE A 267 4.84 13.58 -1.73
C PHE A 267 3.96 14.54 -0.92
N VAL A 268 4.34 14.74 0.34
CA VAL A 268 3.78 15.77 1.22
C VAL A 268 4.69 17.01 1.16
N MET A 269 4.10 18.20 1.03
CA MET A 269 4.79 19.48 1.11
C MET A 269 4.32 20.24 2.36
N ALA A 270 5.18 20.32 3.36
CA ALA A 270 5.00 21.21 4.50
C ALA A 270 5.38 22.64 4.09
N LEU A 271 4.38 23.51 4.02
CA LEU A 271 4.50 24.90 3.61
C LEU A 271 4.12 25.83 4.76
N LYS A 272 4.86 26.94 4.89
CA LYS A 272 4.51 28.06 5.78
C LYS A 272 3.13 28.60 5.42
N ASN A 273 2.56 29.43 6.30
CA ASN A 273 1.15 29.82 6.19
C ASN A 273 0.78 30.39 4.82
N TYR A 274 1.54 31.39 4.33
CA TYR A 274 1.31 32.03 3.04
C TYR A 274 1.59 31.11 1.86
N ASP A 275 2.72 30.40 1.88
CA ASP A 275 3.10 29.47 0.81
C ASP A 275 2.05 28.35 0.67
N GLY A 276 1.57 27.83 1.79
CA GLY A 276 0.56 26.77 1.83
C GLY A 276 -0.79 27.24 1.29
N ASP A 277 -1.17 28.49 1.53
CA ASP A 277 -2.38 29.08 0.96
C ASP A 277 -2.29 29.11 -0.58
N VAL A 278 -1.29 29.82 -1.10
CA VAL A 278 -1.10 30.02 -2.55
C VAL A 278 -0.89 28.70 -3.29
N GLN A 279 0.02 27.85 -2.81
CA GLN A 279 0.38 26.62 -3.53
C GLN A 279 -0.73 25.57 -3.45
N SER A 280 -1.55 25.55 -2.41
CA SER A 280 -2.68 24.62 -2.36
C SER A 280 -3.72 24.89 -3.44
N ASP A 281 -3.95 26.16 -3.79
CA ASP A 281 -4.85 26.54 -4.89
C ASP A 281 -4.24 26.21 -6.25
N VAL A 282 -2.92 26.41 -6.42
CA VAL A 282 -2.19 25.98 -7.63
C VAL A 282 -2.28 24.47 -7.82
N VAL A 283 -2.09 23.68 -6.75
CA VAL A 283 -2.23 22.23 -6.79
C VAL A 283 -3.68 21.85 -7.12
N ALA A 284 -4.68 22.43 -6.44
CA ALA A 284 -6.09 22.14 -6.71
C ALA A 284 -6.46 22.38 -8.17
N GLN A 285 -6.09 23.54 -8.72
CA GLN A 285 -6.37 23.88 -10.11
C GLN A 285 -5.56 23.00 -11.08
N GLY A 286 -4.33 22.64 -10.72
CA GLY A 286 -3.49 21.73 -11.50
C GLY A 286 -4.04 20.31 -11.63
N PHE A 287 -4.81 19.86 -10.63
CA PHE A 287 -5.56 18.60 -10.64
C PHE A 287 -7.00 18.72 -11.21
N GLY A 288 -7.42 19.91 -11.65
CA GLY A 288 -8.61 20.12 -12.47
C GLY A 288 -9.56 21.22 -11.95
N SER A 289 -9.94 21.17 -10.66
CA SER A 289 -10.92 22.10 -10.07
C SER A 289 -10.72 22.20 -8.55
N LEU A 290 -11.02 23.36 -7.98
CA LEU A 290 -11.11 23.54 -6.52
C LEU A 290 -12.13 22.58 -5.87
N GLY A 291 -13.14 22.15 -6.63
CA GLY A 291 -14.12 21.14 -6.19
C GLY A 291 -13.54 19.73 -6.04
N LEU A 292 -12.30 19.49 -6.48
CA LEU A 292 -11.57 18.23 -6.37
C LEU A 292 -10.43 18.33 -5.35
N MET A 293 -10.64 19.05 -4.24
CA MET A 293 -9.65 19.19 -3.18
C MET A 293 -10.30 18.93 -1.83
N THR A 294 -9.72 18.02 -1.07
CA THR A 294 -10.08 17.79 0.35
C THR A 294 -9.29 18.73 1.25
N SER A 295 -9.83 19.10 2.40
CA SER A 295 -9.13 19.87 3.43
C SER A 295 -9.39 19.24 4.79
N THR A 296 -8.33 18.92 5.52
CA THR A 296 -8.41 18.30 6.84
C THR A 296 -7.44 18.98 7.79
N LEU A 297 -7.92 19.44 8.94
CA LEU A 297 -7.13 19.95 10.04
C LEU A 297 -6.91 18.82 11.05
N THR A 298 -5.64 18.56 11.39
CA THR A 298 -5.28 17.55 12.39
C THR A 298 -4.40 18.19 13.45
N THR A 299 -4.71 17.94 14.72
CA THR A 299 -3.85 18.37 15.83
C THR A 299 -2.66 17.41 16.02
N PRO A 300 -1.52 17.90 16.55
CA PRO A 300 -0.29 17.09 16.66
C PRO A 300 -0.43 15.85 17.56
N ASP A 301 -1.32 15.94 18.56
CA ASP A 301 -1.66 14.87 19.49
C ASP A 301 -2.70 13.88 18.92
N GLY A 302 -3.29 14.19 17.76
CA GLY A 302 -4.34 13.39 17.12
C GLY A 302 -5.69 13.43 17.82
N ASN A 303 -5.87 14.26 18.86
CA ASN A 303 -7.08 14.31 19.67
C ASN A 303 -8.24 15.02 18.96
N ALA A 304 -7.95 15.97 18.07
CA ALA A 304 -8.96 16.69 17.31
C ALA A 304 -8.67 16.62 15.81
N PHE A 305 -9.73 16.38 15.05
CA PHE A 305 -9.74 16.33 13.61
C PHE A 305 -10.94 17.11 13.09
N GLU A 306 -10.71 17.95 12.09
CA GLU A 306 -11.76 18.67 11.39
C GLU A 306 -11.58 18.48 9.89
N SER A 307 -12.68 18.29 9.16
CA SER A 307 -12.65 18.19 7.70
C SER A 307 -13.67 19.11 7.05
N GLU A 308 -13.21 19.86 6.05
CA GLU A 308 -13.97 20.85 5.30
C GLU A 308 -13.74 20.72 3.79
N ALA A 309 -14.61 21.37 3.01
CA ALA A 309 -14.31 21.63 1.61
C ALA A 309 -13.22 22.72 1.51
N ALA A 310 -12.27 22.57 0.58
CA ALA A 310 -11.19 23.56 0.43
C ALA A 310 -11.66 24.90 -0.19
N HIS A 311 -12.86 24.94 -0.77
CA HIS A 311 -13.41 26.11 -1.46
C HIS A 311 -14.39 26.92 -0.59
N GLY A 312 -14.72 28.14 -1.03
CA GLY A 312 -15.71 29.00 -0.38
C GLY A 312 -17.17 28.59 -0.62
N THR A 313 -18.10 29.49 -0.30
CA THR A 313 -19.56 29.25 -0.27
C THR A 313 -20.26 29.27 -1.64
N VAL A 314 -19.50 29.51 -2.71
CA VAL A 314 -19.96 29.57 -4.11
C VAL A 314 -21.08 30.60 -4.33
N THR A 315 -20.91 31.80 -3.77
CA THR A 315 -21.86 32.94 -3.82
C THR A 315 -22.49 33.17 -5.18
N ARG A 316 -21.69 33.13 -6.26
CA ARG A 316 -22.20 33.38 -7.63
C ARG A 316 -23.31 32.41 -8.01
N HIS A 317 -23.16 31.13 -7.64
CA HIS A 317 -24.19 30.12 -7.93
C HIS A 317 -25.39 30.30 -7.01
N TYR A 318 -25.17 30.68 -5.75
CA TYR A 318 -26.25 31.00 -4.82
C TYR A 318 -27.13 32.15 -5.34
N ARG A 319 -26.55 33.19 -5.95
CA ARG A 319 -27.34 34.28 -6.57
C ARG A 319 -28.23 33.80 -7.71
N GLU A 320 -27.79 32.83 -8.50
CA GLU A 320 -28.62 32.26 -9.55
C GLU A 320 -29.70 31.34 -8.96
N HIS A 321 -29.37 30.57 -7.92
CA HIS A 321 -30.33 29.78 -7.16
C HIS A 321 -31.45 30.65 -6.54
N GLN A 322 -31.10 31.79 -5.93
CA GLN A 322 -32.08 32.75 -5.38
C GLN A 322 -33.05 33.29 -6.44
N LYS A 323 -32.64 33.32 -7.71
CA LYS A 323 -33.50 33.72 -8.85
C LYS A 323 -34.32 32.55 -9.42
N GLY A 324 -34.26 31.37 -8.81
CA GLY A 324 -34.89 30.15 -9.33
C GLY A 324 -34.23 29.60 -10.60
N ARG A 325 -32.99 30.01 -10.91
CA ARG A 325 -32.26 29.54 -12.08
C ARG A 325 -31.43 28.30 -11.76
N GLU A 326 -31.13 27.54 -12.80
CA GLU A 326 -30.35 26.32 -12.71
C GLU A 326 -28.91 26.56 -12.24
N THR A 327 -28.40 25.69 -11.37
CA THR A 327 -27.00 25.68 -10.92
C THR A 327 -26.33 24.32 -11.15
N SER A 328 -25.06 24.36 -11.52
CA SER A 328 -24.17 23.19 -11.63
C SER A 328 -22.94 23.38 -10.74
N THR A 329 -23.19 23.43 -9.44
CA THR A 329 -22.18 23.48 -8.38
C THR A 329 -21.69 22.08 -8.06
N ASN A 330 -20.38 21.90 -8.01
CA ASN A 330 -19.72 20.62 -7.71
C ASN A 330 -19.79 20.30 -6.20
N PRO A 331 -20.48 19.22 -5.78
CA PRO A 331 -20.61 18.86 -4.36
C PRO A 331 -19.49 17.93 -3.85
N ILE A 332 -18.55 17.49 -4.70
CA ILE A 332 -17.59 16.42 -4.38
C ILE A 332 -16.75 16.76 -3.14
N ALA A 333 -16.14 17.94 -3.07
CA ALA A 333 -15.37 18.34 -1.89
C ALA A 333 -16.21 18.38 -0.60
N SER A 334 -17.49 18.79 -0.69
CA SER A 334 -18.40 18.79 0.47
C SER A 334 -18.80 17.37 0.90
N ILE A 335 -19.00 16.44 -0.05
CA ILE A 335 -19.19 15.02 0.24
C ILE A 335 -17.94 14.45 0.90
N PHE A 336 -16.76 14.79 0.40
CA PHE A 336 -15.50 14.32 0.96
C PHE A 336 -15.22 14.89 2.35
N ALA A 337 -15.69 16.10 2.67
CA ALA A 337 -15.63 16.61 4.05
C ALA A 337 -16.40 15.69 5.00
N TRP A 338 -17.62 15.27 4.64
CA TRP A 338 -18.38 14.28 5.41
C TRP A 338 -17.65 12.93 5.52
N THR A 339 -17.21 12.36 4.39
CA THR A 339 -16.59 11.03 4.40
C THR A 339 -15.26 11.02 5.14
N ARG A 340 -14.44 12.07 5.06
CA ARG A 340 -13.17 12.17 5.80
C ARG A 340 -13.39 12.21 7.31
N GLY A 341 -14.37 12.98 7.77
CA GLY A 341 -14.81 12.97 9.17
C GLY A 341 -15.31 11.59 9.61
N LEU A 342 -16.16 10.94 8.82
CA LEU A 342 -16.69 9.60 9.11
C LEU A 342 -15.60 8.51 9.12
N ILE A 343 -14.63 8.57 8.19
CA ILE A 343 -13.47 7.67 8.17
C ILE A 343 -12.65 7.86 9.45
N GLN A 344 -12.41 9.10 9.87
CA GLN A 344 -11.68 9.38 11.10
C GLN A 344 -12.45 8.88 12.34
N ARG A 345 -13.75 9.17 12.42
CA ARG A 345 -14.61 8.66 13.50
C ARG A 345 -14.60 7.14 13.55
N GLY A 346 -14.71 6.50 12.39
CA GLY A 346 -14.69 5.05 12.25
C GLY A 346 -13.37 4.42 12.68
N LYS A 347 -12.24 5.06 12.38
CA LYS A 347 -10.91 4.65 12.87
C LYS A 347 -10.77 4.77 14.38
N LEU A 348 -11.18 5.90 14.94
CA LEU A 348 -11.13 6.14 16.39
C LEU A 348 -12.07 5.22 17.19
N ASP A 349 -13.20 4.84 16.60
CA ASP A 349 -14.20 3.97 17.22
C ASP A 349 -14.00 2.48 16.94
N GLU A 350 -13.02 2.12 16.11
CA GLU A 350 -12.81 0.77 15.59
C GLU A 350 -14.07 0.18 14.93
N THR A 351 -14.79 1.01 14.15
CA THR A 351 -16.01 0.64 13.43
C THR A 351 -15.75 0.55 11.92
N PRO A 352 -15.23 -0.60 11.41
CA PRO A 352 -14.81 -0.73 10.01
C PRO A 352 -15.96 -0.57 9.02
N ASP A 353 -17.21 -0.81 9.43
CA ASP A 353 -18.39 -0.61 8.56
C ASP A 353 -18.66 0.87 8.27
N VAL A 354 -18.38 1.77 9.22
CA VAL A 354 -18.49 3.23 9.03
C VAL A 354 -17.41 3.70 8.05
N VAL A 355 -16.18 3.22 8.22
CA VAL A 355 -15.06 3.49 7.30
C VAL A 355 -15.39 2.99 5.89
N ALA A 356 -15.84 1.74 5.78
CA ALA A 356 -16.21 1.10 4.54
C ALA A 356 -17.32 1.84 3.79
N PHE A 357 -18.34 2.33 4.51
CA PHE A 357 -19.42 3.13 3.95
C PHE A 357 -18.90 4.44 3.37
N ALA A 358 -18.10 5.18 4.16
CA ALA A 358 -17.55 6.47 3.75
C ALA A 358 -16.61 6.33 2.54
N GLU A 359 -15.75 5.30 2.50
CA GLU A 359 -14.91 4.98 1.34
C GLU A 359 -15.73 4.63 0.09
N GLU A 360 -16.88 3.95 0.25
CA GLU A 360 -17.75 3.61 -0.87
C GLU A 360 -18.48 4.84 -1.42
N LEU A 361 -18.81 5.82 -0.57
CA LEU A 361 -19.36 7.11 -0.99
C LEU A 361 -18.32 7.94 -1.75
N GLU A 362 -17.06 7.97 -1.29
CA GLU A 362 -15.96 8.58 -2.06
C GLU A 362 -15.81 7.92 -3.43
N ARG A 363 -15.83 6.58 -3.47
CA ARG A 363 -15.75 5.82 -4.72
C ARG A 363 -16.93 6.11 -5.64
N ALA A 364 -18.15 6.18 -5.12
CA ALA A 364 -19.32 6.51 -5.93
C ALA A 364 -19.20 7.87 -6.62
N CYS A 365 -18.67 8.89 -5.93
CA CYS A 365 -18.41 10.21 -6.53
C CYS A 365 -17.41 10.11 -7.70
N ILE A 366 -16.32 9.36 -7.50
CA ILE A 366 -15.29 9.14 -8.51
C ILE A 366 -15.84 8.35 -9.70
N ASP A 367 -16.57 7.26 -9.46
CA ASP A 367 -17.11 6.37 -10.51
C ASP A 367 -18.15 7.09 -11.39
N VAL A 368 -18.99 7.95 -10.82
CA VAL A 368 -19.98 8.74 -11.58
C VAL A 368 -19.28 9.65 -12.60
N VAL A 369 -18.18 10.29 -12.22
CA VAL A 369 -17.40 11.12 -13.14
C VAL A 369 -16.57 10.24 -14.08
N ASN A 370 -15.82 9.28 -13.54
CA ASN A 370 -14.82 8.52 -14.27
C ASN A 370 -15.42 7.48 -15.22
N GLU A 371 -16.41 6.71 -14.78
CA GLU A 371 -17.02 5.62 -15.54
C GLU A 371 -18.24 6.11 -16.33
N GLU A 372 -19.18 6.80 -15.68
CA GLU A 372 -20.42 7.24 -16.33
C GLU A 372 -20.24 8.52 -17.15
N GLY A 373 -19.20 9.32 -16.88
CA GLY A 373 -19.00 10.61 -17.54
C GLY A 373 -20.02 11.68 -17.11
N ILE A 374 -20.78 11.45 -16.04
CA ILE A 374 -21.73 12.40 -15.48
C ILE A 374 -20.96 13.33 -14.55
N MET A 375 -20.95 14.63 -14.85
CA MET A 375 -20.14 15.59 -14.11
C MET A 375 -20.77 16.99 -14.11
N THR A 376 -20.38 17.82 -13.15
CA THR A 376 -20.79 19.23 -13.09
C THR A 376 -20.01 20.09 -14.07
N LYS A 377 -20.50 21.31 -14.28
CA LYS A 377 -20.02 22.22 -15.33
C LYS A 377 -18.53 22.53 -15.24
N ASP A 378 -18.01 22.70 -14.03
CA ASP A 378 -16.57 22.95 -13.80
C ASP A 378 -15.70 21.81 -14.35
N LEU A 379 -16.08 20.55 -14.09
CA LEU A 379 -15.36 19.37 -14.56
C LEU A 379 -15.49 19.18 -16.08
N ALA A 380 -16.68 19.41 -16.64
CA ALA A 380 -16.89 19.35 -18.08
C ALA A 380 -16.02 20.39 -18.82
N LEU A 381 -15.96 21.61 -18.30
CA LEU A 381 -15.09 22.67 -18.82
C LEU A 381 -13.61 22.32 -18.69
N ALA A 382 -13.20 21.69 -17.58
CA ALA A 382 -11.83 21.19 -17.42
C ALA A 382 -11.46 20.13 -18.47
N CYS A 383 -12.43 19.31 -18.90
CA CYS A 383 -12.28 18.38 -20.03
C CYS A 383 -12.35 19.07 -21.41
N GLY A 384 -12.46 20.39 -21.49
CA GLY A 384 -12.58 21.15 -22.74
C GLY A 384 -13.96 21.11 -23.39
N ARG A 385 -14.98 20.60 -22.69
CA ARG A 385 -16.35 20.47 -23.19
C ARG A 385 -17.19 21.69 -22.82
N LYS A 386 -17.80 22.35 -23.81
CA LYS A 386 -18.49 23.63 -23.65
C LYS A 386 -20.00 23.56 -23.92
N GLU A 387 -20.46 22.45 -24.47
CA GLU A 387 -21.85 22.15 -24.78
C GLU A 387 -22.69 21.88 -23.51
N ARG A 388 -23.96 22.32 -23.45
CA ARG A 388 -24.81 22.21 -22.25
C ARG A 388 -25.02 20.76 -21.83
N GLU A 389 -25.05 19.84 -22.79
CA GLU A 389 -25.22 18.41 -22.61
C GLU A 389 -23.98 17.75 -21.97
N ALA A 390 -22.85 18.47 -21.87
CA ALA A 390 -21.64 17.95 -21.25
C ALA A 390 -21.69 17.89 -19.73
N TRP A 391 -22.61 18.61 -19.10
CA TRP A 391 -22.74 18.64 -17.64
C TRP A 391 -24.18 18.52 -17.19
N VAL A 392 -24.32 18.16 -15.92
CA VAL A 392 -25.61 18.06 -15.23
C VAL A 392 -25.73 19.12 -14.15
N THR A 393 -26.93 19.35 -13.66
CA THR A 393 -27.19 20.18 -12.48
C THR A 393 -26.62 19.55 -11.21
N THR A 394 -26.51 20.34 -10.14
CA THR A 394 -26.08 19.82 -8.83
C THR A 394 -26.95 18.65 -8.36
N ASN A 395 -28.27 18.75 -8.51
CA ASN A 395 -29.22 17.74 -8.01
C ASN A 395 -29.17 16.46 -8.86
N GLU A 396 -29.02 16.58 -10.17
CA GLU A 396 -28.83 15.42 -11.05
C GLU A 396 -27.53 14.68 -10.75
N TYR A 397 -26.43 15.41 -10.49
CA TYR A 397 -25.17 14.79 -10.06
C TYR A 397 -25.33 14.07 -8.71
N MET A 398 -25.94 14.71 -7.72
CA MET A 398 -26.22 14.12 -6.40
C MET A 398 -27.07 12.84 -6.51
N ALA A 399 -28.10 12.86 -7.35
CA ALA A 399 -28.93 11.68 -7.62
C ALA A 399 -28.16 10.55 -8.30
N ALA A 400 -27.22 10.88 -9.21
CA ALA A 400 -26.33 9.90 -9.81
C ALA A 400 -25.39 9.27 -8.77
N VAL A 401 -24.83 10.06 -7.85
CA VAL A 401 -24.01 9.57 -6.73
C VAL A 401 -24.82 8.67 -5.82
N GLU A 402 -26.03 9.06 -5.42
CA GLU A 402 -26.92 8.23 -4.58
C GLU A 402 -27.22 6.88 -5.24
N ARG A 403 -27.57 6.88 -6.54
CA ARG A 403 -27.82 5.67 -7.32
C ARG A 403 -26.59 4.77 -7.39
N ARG A 404 -25.41 5.35 -7.63
CA ARG A 404 -24.14 4.60 -7.68
C ARG A 404 -23.77 4.04 -6.30
N LEU A 405 -23.92 4.82 -5.23
CA LEU A 405 -23.71 4.38 -3.84
C LEU A 405 -24.60 3.17 -3.51
N LYS A 406 -25.91 3.24 -3.79
CA LYS A 406 -26.83 2.12 -3.56
C LYS A 406 -26.40 0.87 -4.33
N SER A 407 -25.98 1.03 -5.58
CA SER A 407 -25.44 -0.06 -6.40
C SER A 407 -24.18 -0.67 -5.78
N ASN A 408 -23.24 0.17 -5.36
CA ASN A 408 -21.97 -0.24 -4.79
C ASN A 408 -22.15 -0.94 -3.44
N LEU A 409 -22.98 -0.38 -2.55
CA LEU A 409 -23.34 -0.98 -1.26
C LEU A 409 -24.10 -2.29 -1.46
N LYS A 410 -25.03 -2.39 -2.42
CA LYS A 410 -25.70 -3.66 -2.76
C LYS A 410 -24.70 -4.68 -3.29
N ALA A 411 -23.78 -4.30 -4.17
CA ALA A 411 -22.73 -5.18 -4.67
C ALA A 411 -21.76 -5.61 -3.56
N ARG A 412 -21.48 -4.72 -2.60
CA ARG A 412 -20.69 -5.02 -1.41
C ARG A 412 -21.43 -5.96 -0.46
N LEU A 413 -22.71 -5.73 -0.20
CA LEU A 413 -23.55 -6.65 0.57
C LEU A 413 -23.68 -8.00 -0.13
N LEU A 414 -23.85 -8.03 -1.45
CA LEU A 414 -23.86 -9.28 -2.23
C LEU A 414 -22.50 -9.98 -2.25
N ARG A 415 -21.39 -9.24 -2.12
CA ARG A 415 -20.03 -9.77 -1.92
C ARG A 415 -19.84 -10.28 -0.49
N ALA A 416 -20.13 -9.47 0.52
CA ALA A 416 -20.10 -9.84 1.93
C ALA A 416 -21.02 -11.03 2.22
N VAL A 417 -22.23 -11.10 1.65
CA VAL A 417 -23.09 -12.28 1.68
C VAL A 417 -22.47 -13.43 0.88
N LYS A 418 -21.78 -13.20 -0.25
CA LYS A 418 -21.06 -14.24 -1.00
C LYS A 418 -19.75 -14.72 -0.31
N ASP A 419 -19.23 -13.93 0.64
CA ASP A 419 -18.00 -14.16 1.38
C ASP A 419 -18.30 -14.70 2.80
N ALA A 420 -19.43 -14.31 3.39
CA ALA A 420 -19.98 -14.77 4.69
C ALA A 420 -20.93 -15.97 4.55
N VAL A 421 -21.66 -16.09 3.43
CA VAL A 421 -21.99 -17.43 2.91
C VAL A 421 -20.67 -17.96 2.40
N PRO A 422 -20.21 -19.16 2.81
CA PRO A 422 -18.97 -19.69 2.30
C PRO A 422 -18.97 -19.59 0.78
N SER A 423 -17.83 -19.20 0.22
CA SER A 423 -17.50 -19.02 -1.20
C SER A 423 -17.69 -20.29 -2.06
N SER A 424 -18.60 -21.16 -1.66
CA SER A 424 -19.05 -22.41 -2.25
C SER A 424 -20.31 -22.27 -3.12
N ARG A 425 -20.71 -21.08 -3.59
CA ARG A 425 -21.88 -20.93 -4.51
C ARG A 425 -21.64 -20.27 -5.87
N ARG A 426 -20.58 -19.48 -6.08
CA ARG A 426 -20.39 -18.76 -7.37
C ARG A 426 -19.12 -19.10 -8.14
N LEU A 427 -18.02 -19.49 -7.47
CA LEU A 427 -17.04 -20.37 -8.12
C LEU A 427 -17.64 -21.77 -8.23
N SER A 428 -18.50 -22.16 -7.29
CA SER A 428 -19.25 -23.41 -7.35
C SER A 428 -20.34 -23.41 -8.42
N SER A 429 -21.14 -22.39 -8.71
CA SER A 429 -22.13 -22.58 -9.80
C SER A 429 -21.52 -23.00 -11.16
N SER A 430 -20.23 -22.68 -11.40
CA SER A 430 -19.41 -23.26 -12.47
C SER A 430 -18.60 -24.51 -12.05
N LEU A 431 -17.99 -24.59 -10.84
CA LEU A 431 -17.19 -25.73 -10.31
C LEU A 431 -17.99 -26.84 -9.60
N TYR A 432 -19.08 -26.53 -8.90
CA TYR A 432 -20.19 -27.40 -8.47
C TYR A 432 -20.85 -28.06 -9.67
N ASP A 433 -21.18 -27.31 -10.73
CA ASP A 433 -21.59 -27.95 -11.99
C ASP A 433 -20.40 -28.77 -12.57
N MET A 434 -19.14 -28.36 -12.33
CA MET A 434 -17.94 -29.14 -12.66
C MET A 434 -17.66 -30.35 -11.75
N THR A 435 -18.36 -30.51 -10.62
CA THR A 435 -18.09 -31.55 -9.61
C THR A 435 -19.32 -32.37 -9.23
N THR A 436 -20.50 -32.10 -9.80
CA THR A 436 -21.70 -32.94 -9.63
C THR A 436 -21.88 -33.99 -10.72
N ARG A 437 -21.13 -33.88 -11.84
CA ARG A 437 -21.13 -34.91 -12.89
C ARG A 437 -19.87 -35.76 -12.77
N HIS A 438 -20.03 -37.07 -12.56
CA HIS A 438 -18.97 -38.08 -12.54
C HIS A 438 -17.87 -37.84 -13.59
N SER A 439 -18.26 -37.47 -14.82
CA SER A 439 -17.35 -37.25 -15.95
C SER A 439 -16.40 -36.05 -15.77
N ARG A 440 -16.81 -35.01 -15.05
CA ARG A 440 -16.02 -33.79 -14.86
C ARG A 440 -15.02 -33.93 -13.71
N ILE A 441 -15.40 -34.60 -12.60
CA ILE A 441 -14.45 -34.98 -11.54
C ILE A 441 -13.32 -35.81 -12.15
N LEU A 442 -13.69 -36.89 -12.86
CA LEU A 442 -12.74 -37.81 -13.48
C LEU A 442 -11.78 -37.09 -14.45
N GLY A 443 -12.29 -36.16 -15.25
CA GLY A 443 -11.48 -35.37 -16.19
C GLY A 443 -10.41 -34.53 -15.49
N VAL A 444 -10.80 -33.78 -14.44
CA VAL A 444 -9.88 -32.91 -13.69
C VAL A 444 -8.83 -33.72 -12.92
N THR A 445 -9.25 -34.78 -12.24
CA THR A 445 -8.34 -35.62 -11.45
C THR A 445 -7.38 -36.41 -12.34
N THR A 446 -7.82 -36.89 -13.51
CA THR A 446 -6.94 -37.54 -14.49
C THR A 446 -5.89 -36.55 -15.02
N ALA A 447 -6.32 -35.35 -15.41
CA ALA A 447 -5.41 -34.34 -15.96
C ALA A 447 -4.32 -33.94 -14.96
N LEU A 448 -4.70 -33.74 -13.68
CA LEU A 448 -3.74 -33.43 -12.62
C LEU A 448 -2.82 -34.60 -12.30
N LEU A 449 -3.31 -35.84 -12.34
CA LEU A 449 -2.47 -37.02 -12.18
C LEU A 449 -1.42 -37.11 -13.28
N VAL A 450 -1.83 -36.97 -14.54
CA VAL A 450 -0.91 -36.96 -15.69
C VAL A 450 0.14 -35.85 -15.53
N LEU A 451 -0.30 -34.63 -15.17
CA LEU A 451 0.62 -33.51 -14.96
C LEU A 451 1.60 -33.80 -13.81
N SER A 452 1.14 -34.31 -12.67
CA SER A 452 2.01 -34.64 -11.55
C SER A 452 3.04 -35.72 -11.93
N THR A 453 2.63 -36.77 -12.64
CA THR A 453 3.51 -37.82 -13.15
C THR A 453 4.56 -37.26 -14.11
N LEU A 454 4.16 -36.41 -15.06
CA LEU A 454 5.10 -35.75 -15.97
C LEU A 454 6.12 -34.90 -15.20
N THR A 455 5.70 -34.14 -14.17
CA THR A 455 6.63 -33.35 -13.36
C THR A 455 7.60 -34.21 -12.55
N VAL A 456 7.18 -35.38 -12.05
CA VAL A 456 8.06 -36.35 -11.38
C VAL A 456 9.05 -36.94 -12.38
N ILE A 457 8.61 -37.36 -13.56
CA ILE A 457 9.49 -37.87 -14.63
C ILE A 457 10.54 -36.81 -15.00
N LEU A 458 10.13 -35.55 -15.17
CA LEU A 458 11.05 -34.45 -15.48
C LEU A 458 12.04 -34.20 -14.32
N ARG A 459 11.60 -34.31 -13.06
CA ARG A 459 12.48 -34.20 -11.89
C ARG A 459 13.51 -35.33 -11.89
N LEU A 460 13.08 -36.57 -12.07
CA LEU A 460 13.96 -37.73 -12.10
C LEU A 460 14.94 -37.62 -13.28
N TYR A 461 14.48 -37.27 -14.47
CA TYR A 461 15.35 -37.02 -15.61
C TYR A 461 16.39 -35.93 -15.33
N THR A 462 15.98 -34.81 -14.72
CA THR A 462 16.89 -33.73 -14.35
C THR A 462 17.94 -34.20 -13.33
N ARG A 463 17.54 -35.03 -12.37
CA ARG A 463 18.44 -35.51 -11.30
C ARG A 463 19.37 -36.63 -11.74
N PHE A 464 18.89 -37.57 -12.54
CA PHE A 464 19.68 -38.71 -13.02
C PHE A 464 20.52 -38.38 -14.25
N MET A 465 20.01 -37.58 -15.19
CA MET A 465 20.70 -37.35 -16.48
C MET A 465 21.39 -35.99 -16.57
N ILE A 466 20.77 -34.92 -16.06
CA ILE A 466 21.30 -33.55 -16.21
C ILE A 466 22.30 -33.19 -15.12
N VAL A 467 21.89 -33.33 -13.86
CA VAL A 467 22.69 -32.97 -12.69
C VAL A 467 23.52 -34.16 -12.20
N ARG A 468 23.05 -35.39 -12.45
CA ARG A 468 23.70 -36.67 -12.07
C ARG A 468 23.97 -36.81 -10.56
N THR A 469 23.03 -36.31 -9.75
CA THR A 469 23.09 -36.38 -8.27
C THR A 469 21.74 -36.83 -7.70
N PRO A 470 21.32 -38.10 -7.89
CA PRO A 470 20.09 -38.59 -7.30
C PRO A 470 20.22 -38.68 -5.77
N GLY A 471 19.11 -38.62 -5.03
CA GLY A 471 19.11 -39.23 -3.70
C GLY A 471 17.72 -39.39 -3.10
N TRP A 472 17.66 -39.46 -1.76
CA TRP A 472 16.47 -39.96 -1.06
C TRP A 472 15.20 -39.15 -1.29
N ASP A 473 15.28 -37.84 -1.52
CA ASP A 473 14.13 -37.02 -1.89
C ASP A 473 13.50 -37.44 -3.24
N ASP A 474 14.31 -37.93 -4.17
CA ASP A 474 13.88 -38.40 -5.48
C ASP A 474 13.23 -39.79 -5.41
N ALA A 475 13.73 -40.67 -4.54
CA ALA A 475 13.09 -41.97 -4.26
C ALA A 475 11.73 -41.80 -3.58
N LEU A 476 11.65 -40.90 -2.59
CA LEU A 476 10.40 -40.67 -1.84
C LEU A 476 9.33 -39.97 -2.69
N ILE A 477 9.68 -39.08 -3.61
CA ILE A 477 8.69 -38.49 -4.52
C ILE A 477 8.20 -39.50 -5.57
N ALA A 478 9.05 -40.44 -6.00
CA ALA A 478 8.62 -41.56 -6.83
C ALA A 478 7.67 -42.49 -6.07
N ALA A 479 7.94 -42.77 -4.80
CA ALA A 479 7.00 -43.48 -3.93
C ALA A 479 5.70 -42.70 -3.69
N ALA A 480 5.76 -41.36 -3.59
CA ALA A 480 4.58 -40.50 -3.45
C ALA A 480 3.67 -40.60 -4.68
N VAL A 481 4.21 -40.54 -5.91
CA VAL A 481 3.37 -40.69 -7.11
C VAL A 481 2.83 -42.12 -7.24
N ALA A 482 3.60 -43.15 -6.88
CA ALA A 482 3.14 -44.53 -6.90
C ALA A 482 1.95 -44.76 -5.93
N THR A 483 2.03 -44.21 -4.71
CA THR A 483 0.92 -44.26 -3.74
C THR A 483 -0.28 -43.42 -4.19
N ASN A 484 -0.03 -42.31 -4.91
CA ASN A 484 -1.10 -41.49 -5.50
C ASN A 484 -1.85 -42.24 -6.61
N TYR A 485 -1.18 -43.09 -7.40
CA TYR A 485 -1.85 -43.98 -8.35
C TYR A 485 -2.77 -44.99 -7.67
N VAL A 486 -2.37 -45.53 -6.51
CA VAL A 486 -3.23 -46.43 -5.72
C VAL A 486 -4.44 -45.67 -5.20
N PHE A 487 -4.24 -44.50 -4.59
CA PHE A 487 -5.33 -43.62 -4.16
C PHE A 487 -6.29 -43.30 -5.32
N TYR A 488 -5.75 -42.96 -6.49
CA TYR A 488 -6.53 -42.63 -7.67
C TYR A 488 -7.33 -43.81 -8.22
N ALA A 489 -6.75 -45.01 -8.25
CA ALA A 489 -7.45 -46.21 -8.69
C ALA A 489 -8.68 -46.50 -7.80
N TRP A 490 -8.54 -46.34 -6.48
CA TRP A 490 -9.67 -46.50 -5.55
C TRP A 490 -10.69 -45.37 -5.65
N LEU A 491 -10.26 -44.14 -5.93
CA LEU A 491 -11.18 -43.04 -6.25
C LEU A 491 -12.03 -43.34 -7.51
N ILE A 492 -11.45 -43.97 -8.54
CA ILE A 492 -12.20 -44.42 -9.72
C ILE A 492 -13.26 -45.46 -9.33
N VAL A 493 -12.91 -46.41 -8.45
CA VAL A 493 -13.87 -47.40 -7.94
C VAL A 493 -15.02 -46.73 -7.20
N GLU A 494 -14.73 -45.73 -6.35
CA GLU A 494 -15.77 -44.94 -5.66
C GLU A 494 -16.67 -44.21 -6.67
N LEU A 495 -16.10 -43.57 -7.69
CA LEU A 495 -16.85 -42.88 -8.74
C LEU A 495 -17.72 -43.83 -9.58
N HIS A 496 -17.23 -45.03 -9.89
CA HIS A 496 -18.02 -46.04 -10.62
C HIS A 496 -19.25 -46.51 -9.83
N HIS A 497 -19.13 -46.62 -8.50
CA HIS A 497 -20.23 -47.01 -7.61
C HIS A 497 -20.97 -45.78 -7.07
N HIS A 498 -21.23 -44.81 -7.95
CA HIS A 498 -22.13 -43.68 -7.73
C HIS A 498 -21.75 -42.70 -6.61
N LEU A 499 -20.46 -42.54 -6.27
CA LEU A 499 -19.99 -41.48 -5.37
C LEU A 499 -20.49 -40.10 -5.81
N GLY A 500 -21.07 -39.33 -4.88
CA GLY A 500 -21.62 -38.00 -5.15
C GLY A 500 -23.13 -37.97 -5.43
N LYS A 501 -23.83 -39.11 -5.45
CA LYS A 501 -25.30 -39.17 -5.43
C LYS A 501 -25.86 -39.22 -4.00
N LYS A 502 -27.14 -38.88 -3.82
CA LYS A 502 -27.85 -39.02 -2.54
C LYS A 502 -27.85 -40.47 -2.07
N ALA A 503 -27.72 -40.71 -0.77
CA ALA A 503 -27.67 -42.09 -0.26
C ALA A 503 -28.95 -42.88 -0.56
N SER A 504 -30.10 -42.19 -0.66
CA SER A 504 -31.39 -42.77 -1.04
C SER A 504 -31.46 -43.30 -2.48
N GLU A 505 -30.54 -42.86 -3.36
CA GLU A 505 -30.50 -43.23 -4.78
C GLU A 505 -29.47 -44.31 -5.09
N VAL A 506 -28.70 -44.75 -4.09
CA VAL A 506 -27.60 -45.71 -4.24
C VAL A 506 -28.02 -47.02 -3.61
N SER A 507 -27.82 -48.15 -4.32
CA SER A 507 -28.13 -49.47 -3.76
C SER A 507 -27.25 -49.75 -2.53
N GLU A 508 -27.74 -50.49 -1.55
CA GLU A 508 -26.92 -50.86 -0.39
C GLU A 508 -25.65 -51.64 -0.78
N HIS A 509 -25.71 -52.37 -1.90
CA HIS A 509 -24.56 -53.08 -2.45
C HIS A 509 -23.47 -52.11 -2.93
N ASP A 510 -23.85 -51.10 -3.71
CA ASP A 510 -22.93 -50.08 -4.22
C ASP A 510 -22.35 -49.23 -3.09
N MET A 511 -23.17 -48.88 -2.08
CA MET A 511 -22.73 -48.16 -0.89
C MET A 511 -21.65 -48.95 -0.12
N ARG A 512 -21.82 -50.27 0.05
CA ARG A 512 -20.82 -51.12 0.70
C ARG A 512 -19.50 -51.19 -0.08
N ILE A 513 -19.55 -51.22 -1.42
CA ILE A 513 -18.34 -51.19 -2.25
C ILE A 513 -17.65 -49.82 -2.15
N GLN A 514 -18.45 -48.74 -2.17
CA GLN A 514 -17.96 -47.37 -2.02
C GLN A 514 -17.23 -47.17 -0.68
N LEU A 515 -17.81 -47.63 0.44
CA LEU A 515 -17.16 -47.52 1.76
C LEU A 515 -15.88 -48.36 1.86
N LYS A 516 -15.84 -49.54 1.23
CA LYS A 516 -14.60 -50.34 1.15
C LYS A 516 -13.51 -49.61 0.37
N ALA A 517 -13.85 -49.01 -0.77
CA ALA A 517 -12.92 -48.24 -1.58
C ALA A 517 -12.43 -46.98 -0.83
N LEU A 518 -13.33 -46.30 -0.11
CA LEU A 518 -13.02 -45.15 0.74
C LEU A 518 -12.05 -45.51 1.87
N TRP A 519 -12.24 -46.66 2.51
CA TRP A 519 -11.33 -47.13 3.56
C TRP A 519 -9.90 -47.35 3.04
N VAL A 520 -9.74 -47.81 1.79
CA VAL A 520 -8.41 -47.93 1.16
C VAL A 520 -7.87 -46.59 0.69
N SER A 521 -8.71 -45.71 0.14
CA SER A 521 -8.25 -44.44 -0.43
C SER A 521 -7.71 -43.48 0.63
N ILE A 522 -8.31 -43.42 1.82
CA ILE A 522 -7.91 -42.49 2.90
C ILE A 522 -6.44 -42.67 3.36
N PRO A 523 -5.95 -43.88 3.72
CA PRO A 523 -4.56 -44.08 4.13
C PRO A 523 -3.56 -43.76 3.01
N PHE A 524 -3.84 -44.15 1.77
CA PHE A 524 -2.94 -43.91 0.64
C PHE A 524 -2.83 -42.41 0.31
N TYR A 525 -3.91 -41.66 0.41
CA TYR A 525 -3.88 -40.19 0.32
C TYR A 525 -2.96 -39.56 1.39
N ASN A 526 -3.11 -39.97 2.64
CA ASN A 526 -2.27 -39.45 3.74
C ASN A 526 -0.79 -39.82 3.54
N LEU A 527 -0.53 -41.03 3.06
CA LEU A 527 0.81 -41.50 2.74
C LEU A 527 1.43 -40.69 1.60
N THR A 528 0.69 -40.40 0.53
CA THR A 528 1.16 -39.56 -0.58
C THR A 528 1.58 -38.18 -0.11
N LEU A 529 0.76 -37.48 0.68
CA LEU A 529 1.09 -36.15 1.21
C LEU A 529 2.30 -36.19 2.14
N THR A 530 2.38 -37.20 3.00
CA THR A 530 3.51 -37.37 3.93
C THR A 530 4.81 -37.58 3.15
N LEU A 531 4.81 -38.46 2.15
CA LEU A 531 6.00 -38.73 1.31
C LEU A 531 6.43 -37.50 0.51
N ALA A 532 5.49 -36.72 -0.03
CA ALA A 532 5.78 -35.47 -0.73
C ALA A 532 6.42 -34.43 0.21
N LYS A 533 5.91 -34.29 1.43
CA LYS A 533 6.46 -33.39 2.46
C LYS A 533 7.87 -33.81 2.90
N ILE A 534 8.08 -35.10 3.15
CA ILE A 534 9.39 -35.62 3.51
C ILE A 534 10.38 -35.39 2.35
N SER A 535 9.99 -35.64 1.10
CA SER A 535 10.81 -35.33 -0.07
C SER A 535 11.23 -33.84 -0.11
N MET A 536 10.31 -32.91 0.16
CA MET A 536 10.64 -31.47 0.24
C MET A 536 11.64 -31.13 1.35
N ILE A 537 11.47 -31.70 2.54
CA ILE A 537 12.39 -31.44 3.66
C ILE A 537 13.78 -32.02 3.39
N LEU A 538 13.88 -33.23 2.82
CA LEU A 538 15.15 -33.80 2.39
C LEU A 538 15.82 -32.94 1.30
N LEU A 539 15.02 -32.39 0.38
CA LEU A 539 15.50 -31.46 -0.64
C LEU A 539 16.02 -30.15 -0.03
N TYR A 540 15.32 -29.57 0.97
CA TYR A 540 15.78 -28.36 1.67
C TYR A 540 17.05 -28.61 2.48
N MET A 541 17.17 -29.77 3.11
CA MET A 541 18.41 -30.17 3.77
C MET A 541 19.55 -30.24 2.74
N ARG A 542 19.32 -30.81 1.56
CA ARG A 542 20.34 -30.85 0.52
C ARG A 542 20.73 -29.46 0.00
N LEU A 543 19.77 -28.55 -0.17
CA LEU A 543 20.00 -27.23 -0.76
C LEU A 543 20.65 -26.23 0.21
N PHE A 544 20.23 -26.21 1.47
CA PHE A 544 20.57 -25.11 2.39
C PHE A 544 21.32 -25.56 3.65
N ALA A 545 21.35 -26.86 3.99
CA ALA A 545 21.98 -27.31 5.24
C ALA A 545 23.51 -27.24 5.23
N ALA A 546 24.14 -27.07 4.06
CA ALA A 546 25.58 -26.86 3.95
C ALA A 546 26.01 -25.49 4.51
N THR A 547 25.11 -24.49 4.50
CA THR A 547 25.44 -23.10 4.85
C THR A 547 25.07 -22.72 6.29
N ASN A 548 24.13 -23.43 6.94
CA ASN A 548 23.64 -23.05 8.27
C ASN A 548 23.32 -24.27 9.18
N LYS A 549 24.17 -24.51 10.19
CA LYS A 549 24.00 -25.61 11.17
C LYS A 549 22.68 -25.53 11.96
N ARG A 550 22.23 -24.32 12.34
CA ARG A 550 20.96 -24.14 13.08
C ARG A 550 19.75 -24.50 12.24
N PHE A 551 19.77 -24.11 10.97
CA PHE A 551 18.72 -24.46 10.01
C PHE A 551 18.64 -25.98 9.76
N ARG A 552 19.79 -26.65 9.74
CA ARG A 552 19.86 -28.12 9.63
C ARG A 552 19.20 -28.82 10.83
N ILE A 553 19.48 -28.38 12.05
CA ILE A 553 18.87 -28.96 13.27
C ILE A 553 17.34 -28.79 13.22
N LEU A 554 16.86 -27.60 12.84
CA LEU A 554 15.43 -27.33 12.71
C LEU A 554 14.75 -28.27 11.70
N LEU A 555 15.37 -28.48 10.52
CA LEU A 555 14.84 -29.42 9.52
C LEU A 555 14.83 -30.88 9.99
N ILE A 556 15.82 -31.31 10.78
CA ILE A 556 15.87 -32.66 11.35
C ILE A 556 14.76 -32.86 12.39
N VAL A 557 14.59 -31.91 13.31
CA VAL A 557 13.51 -31.95 14.32
C VAL A 557 12.15 -32.02 13.62
N PHE A 558 11.96 -31.19 12.59
CA PHE A 558 10.71 -31.19 11.83
C PHE A 558 10.51 -32.47 11.01
N LEU A 559 11.57 -33.07 10.46
CA LEU A 559 11.51 -34.36 9.79
C LEU A 559 11.04 -35.48 10.73
N VAL A 560 11.58 -35.54 11.95
CA VAL A 560 11.15 -36.51 12.96
C VAL A 560 9.68 -36.31 13.31
N PHE A 561 9.27 -35.06 13.50
CA PHE A 561 7.86 -34.72 13.74
C PHE A 561 6.95 -35.16 12.58
N LEU A 562 7.34 -34.91 11.33
CA LEU A 562 6.58 -35.36 10.14
C LEU A 562 6.45 -36.88 10.07
N ILE A 563 7.49 -37.62 10.43
CA ILE A 563 7.43 -39.10 10.47
C ILE A 563 6.43 -39.55 11.52
N ILE A 564 6.45 -38.97 12.73
CA ILE A 564 5.50 -39.31 13.80
C ILE A 564 4.06 -39.00 13.37
N VAL A 565 3.82 -37.81 12.82
CA VAL A 565 2.50 -37.41 12.30
C VAL A 565 2.07 -38.31 11.13
N GLY A 566 2.98 -38.67 10.24
CA GLY A 566 2.75 -39.58 9.13
C GLY A 566 2.32 -40.97 9.59
N LEU A 567 3.04 -41.54 10.56
CA LEU A 567 2.69 -42.83 11.16
C LEU A 567 1.33 -42.74 11.87
N TRP A 568 1.08 -41.68 12.64
CA TRP A 568 -0.22 -41.46 13.27
C TRP A 568 -1.36 -41.41 12.25
N THR A 569 -1.25 -40.59 11.21
CA THR A 569 -2.31 -40.41 10.19
C THR A 569 -2.54 -41.70 9.41
N LEU A 570 -1.50 -42.47 9.11
CA LEU A 570 -1.61 -43.77 8.44
C LEU A 570 -2.32 -44.81 9.33
N PHE A 571 -1.85 -45.04 10.56
CA PHE A 571 -2.42 -46.07 11.42
C PHE A 571 -3.80 -45.69 11.96
N SER A 572 -4.03 -44.42 12.30
CA SER A 572 -5.34 -43.95 12.79
C SER A 572 -6.46 -44.06 11.76
N THR A 573 -6.13 -43.99 10.46
CA THR A 573 -7.10 -44.16 9.38
C THR A 573 -7.30 -45.62 9.01
N PHE A 574 -6.23 -46.42 9.01
CA PHE A 574 -6.31 -47.87 8.75
C PHE A 574 -7.08 -48.62 9.84
N LEU A 575 -6.83 -48.28 11.11
CA LEU A 575 -7.40 -48.92 12.29
C LEU A 575 -8.54 -48.09 12.94
N ILE A 576 -9.29 -47.36 12.13
CA ILE A 576 -10.36 -46.48 12.62
C ILE A 576 -11.50 -47.24 13.32
N CYS A 577 -11.75 -48.50 12.90
CA CYS A 577 -12.71 -49.42 13.51
C CYS A 577 -12.05 -50.76 13.83
N LEU A 578 -12.41 -51.35 14.97
CA LEU A 578 -12.01 -52.70 15.36
C LEU A 578 -13.26 -53.55 15.65
N PRO A 579 -13.51 -54.64 14.89
CA PRO A 579 -12.79 -55.08 13.69
C PRO A 579 -13.00 -54.14 12.49
N VAL A 580 -12.04 -54.11 11.55
CA VAL A 580 -12.04 -53.21 10.37
C VAL A 580 -13.33 -53.29 9.54
N ARG A 581 -13.96 -54.48 9.48
CA ARG A 581 -15.24 -54.69 8.77
C ARG A 581 -16.36 -53.78 9.26
N GLY A 582 -16.29 -53.30 10.52
CA GLY A 582 -17.24 -52.35 11.08
C GLY A 582 -17.27 -50.97 10.41
N PHE A 583 -16.29 -50.65 9.55
CA PHE A 583 -16.30 -49.41 8.77
C PHE A 583 -17.41 -49.36 7.71
N TRP A 584 -17.73 -50.51 7.11
CA TRP A 584 -18.71 -50.61 6.00
C TRP A 584 -19.87 -51.57 6.30
N ASP A 585 -19.88 -52.20 7.47
CA ASP A 585 -20.91 -53.13 7.92
C ASP A 585 -21.27 -52.88 9.39
N HIS A 586 -22.36 -52.15 9.59
CA HIS A 586 -22.85 -51.80 10.93
C HIS A 586 -23.59 -52.94 11.63
N SER A 587 -23.81 -54.08 10.96
CA SER A 587 -24.43 -55.26 11.58
C SER A 587 -23.46 -56.02 12.50
N VAL A 588 -22.16 -55.75 12.38
CA VAL A 588 -21.11 -56.37 13.20
C VAL A 588 -20.82 -55.48 14.43
N PRO A 589 -20.85 -56.02 15.66
CA PRO A 589 -20.45 -55.27 16.84
C PRO A 589 -18.99 -54.83 16.68
N SER A 590 -18.78 -53.52 16.56
CA SER A 590 -17.49 -52.92 16.31
C SER A 590 -17.30 -51.66 17.14
N THR A 591 -16.07 -51.45 17.60
CA THR A 591 -15.68 -50.24 18.33
C THR A 591 -14.94 -49.34 17.35
N CYS A 592 -15.61 -48.27 16.91
CA CYS A 592 -15.05 -47.27 16.00
C CYS A 592 -14.65 -46.01 16.76
N ARG A 593 -13.48 -45.46 16.44
CA ARG A 593 -13.10 -44.12 16.88
C ARG A 593 -13.97 -43.10 16.15
N SER A 594 -14.27 -41.98 16.81
CA SER A 594 -15.03 -40.90 16.19
C SER A 594 -14.38 -40.45 14.87
N PHE A 595 -15.11 -40.67 13.77
CA PHE A 595 -14.72 -40.23 12.42
C PHE A 595 -14.49 -38.72 12.40
N ALA A 596 -15.39 -37.97 13.05
CA ALA A 596 -15.32 -36.54 13.24
C ALA A 596 -13.97 -36.08 13.79
N VAL A 597 -13.62 -36.60 14.97
CA VAL A 597 -12.41 -36.20 15.69
C VAL A 597 -11.17 -36.63 14.92
N THR A 598 -11.16 -37.86 14.40
CA THR A 598 -9.99 -38.43 13.72
C THR A 598 -9.70 -37.70 12.41
N TRP A 599 -10.71 -37.45 11.58
CA TRP A 599 -10.53 -36.76 10.30
C TRP A 599 -10.23 -35.28 10.46
N CYS A 600 -10.87 -34.59 11.42
CA CYS A 600 -10.56 -33.19 11.70
C CYS A 600 -9.14 -33.03 12.28
N LEU A 601 -8.72 -33.91 13.21
CA LEU A 601 -7.36 -33.90 13.74
C LEU A 601 -6.32 -34.16 12.66
N ASN A 602 -6.54 -35.17 11.81
CA ASN A 602 -5.62 -35.47 10.70
C ASN A 602 -5.57 -34.30 9.71
N ALA A 603 -6.70 -33.69 9.37
CA ALA A 603 -6.73 -32.51 8.50
C ALA A 603 -6.01 -31.30 9.12
N ALA A 604 -6.18 -31.03 10.41
CA ALA A 604 -5.48 -29.98 11.12
C ALA A 604 -3.95 -30.22 11.15
N LEU A 605 -3.51 -31.45 11.45
CA LEU A 605 -2.10 -31.82 11.42
C LEU A 605 -1.49 -31.66 10.02
N GLN A 606 -2.25 -32.01 8.97
CA GLN A 606 -1.79 -31.78 7.59
C GLN A 606 -1.65 -30.29 7.28
N ILE A 607 -2.64 -29.46 7.60
CA ILE A 607 -2.58 -28.00 7.37
C ILE A 607 -1.38 -27.37 8.10
N VAL A 608 -1.19 -27.70 9.38
CA VAL A 608 -0.07 -27.19 10.18
C VAL A 608 1.27 -27.59 9.54
N THR A 609 1.40 -28.85 9.13
CA THR A 609 2.64 -29.31 8.49
C THR A 609 2.87 -28.68 7.12
N ASP A 610 1.82 -28.40 6.33
CA ASP A 610 1.93 -27.68 5.05
C ASP A 610 2.45 -26.25 5.25
N ILE A 611 1.88 -25.51 6.21
CA ILE A 611 2.31 -24.14 6.54
C ILE A 611 3.78 -24.12 6.96
N VAL A 612 4.19 -25.07 7.82
CA VAL A 612 5.57 -25.16 8.29
C VAL A 612 6.53 -25.47 7.13
N VAL A 613 6.21 -26.42 6.25
CA VAL A 613 7.05 -26.73 5.08
C VAL A 613 7.24 -25.49 4.19
N VAL A 614 6.18 -24.75 3.90
CA VAL A 614 6.22 -23.58 2.99
C VAL A 614 6.97 -22.40 3.61
N THR A 615 6.80 -22.17 4.90
CA THR A 615 7.40 -21.01 5.59
C THR A 615 8.88 -21.22 5.96
N THR A 616 9.29 -22.46 6.21
CA THR A 616 10.64 -22.79 6.71
C THR A 616 11.78 -22.22 5.85
N PRO A 617 11.78 -22.31 4.49
CA PRO A 617 12.89 -21.80 3.70
C PRO A 617 12.82 -20.30 3.39
N ILE A 618 11.73 -19.58 3.74
CA ILE A 618 11.55 -18.15 3.44
C ILE A 618 12.63 -17.26 4.06
N PRO A 619 12.95 -17.35 5.37
CA PRO A 619 13.95 -16.48 5.99
C PRO A 619 15.35 -16.67 5.39
N THR A 620 15.69 -17.91 5.03
CA THR A 620 16.96 -18.23 4.36
C THR A 620 17.00 -17.67 2.94
N LEU A 621 15.91 -17.79 2.19
CA LEU A 621 15.80 -17.26 0.83
C LEU A 621 15.73 -15.73 0.78
N ALA A 622 15.17 -15.07 1.79
CA ALA A 622 15.17 -13.61 1.90
C ALA A 622 16.57 -13.01 2.10
N ARG A 623 17.51 -13.77 2.70
CA ARG A 623 18.90 -13.34 2.91
C ARG A 623 19.79 -13.54 1.68
N LEU A 624 19.35 -14.34 0.70
CA LEU A 624 20.09 -14.61 -0.53
C LEU A 624 19.90 -13.45 -1.54
N ARG A 625 20.99 -12.80 -1.92
CA ARG A 625 21.01 -11.75 -2.97
C ARG A 625 20.89 -12.39 -4.35
N LEU A 626 19.66 -12.74 -4.75
CA LEU A 626 19.38 -13.34 -6.06
C LEU A 626 19.09 -12.27 -7.14
N PRO A 627 19.58 -12.46 -8.38
CA PRO A 627 19.15 -11.68 -9.53
C PRO A 627 17.62 -11.70 -9.68
N HIS A 628 17.02 -10.57 -10.09
CA HIS A 628 15.56 -10.38 -10.13
C HIS A 628 14.78 -11.55 -10.76
N ARG A 629 15.28 -12.13 -11.85
CA ARG A 629 14.63 -13.26 -12.54
C ARG A 629 14.64 -14.56 -11.73
N GLN A 630 15.72 -14.83 -11.01
CA GLN A 630 15.81 -15.99 -10.10
C GLN A 630 14.94 -15.77 -8.85
N LYS A 631 14.85 -14.51 -8.37
CA LYS A 631 13.95 -14.13 -7.28
C LYS A 631 12.47 -14.34 -7.65
N VAL A 632 12.06 -14.00 -8.88
CA VAL A 632 10.70 -14.26 -9.38
C VAL A 632 10.40 -15.76 -9.43
N ALA A 633 11.32 -16.60 -9.92
CA ALA A 633 11.12 -18.05 -9.95
C ALA A 633 10.93 -18.64 -8.54
N VAL A 634 11.70 -18.18 -7.57
CA VAL A 634 11.56 -18.56 -6.15
C VAL A 634 10.20 -18.11 -5.59
N ILE A 635 9.76 -16.88 -5.88
CA ILE A 635 8.45 -16.37 -5.47
C ILE A 635 7.31 -17.22 -6.04
N LEU A 636 7.39 -17.65 -7.30
CA LEU A 636 6.36 -18.49 -7.93
C LEU A 636 6.26 -19.88 -7.29
N VAL A 637 7.40 -20.49 -6.94
CA VAL A 637 7.42 -21.77 -6.19
C VAL A 637 6.77 -21.61 -4.82
N PHE A 638 7.04 -20.50 -4.12
CA PHE A 638 6.40 -20.21 -2.83
C PHE A 638 4.91 -19.94 -2.94
N ALA A 639 4.47 -19.19 -3.96
CA ALA A 639 3.06 -18.94 -4.21
C ALA A 639 2.28 -20.25 -4.42
N LEU A 640 2.89 -21.23 -5.12
CA LEU A 640 2.30 -22.55 -5.27
C LEU A 640 2.25 -23.33 -3.94
N GLY A 641 3.25 -23.18 -3.08
CA GLY A 641 3.24 -23.75 -1.72
C GLY A 641 2.09 -23.20 -0.86
N PHE A 642 1.86 -21.89 -0.87
CA PHE A 642 0.71 -21.30 -0.20
C PHE A 642 -0.63 -21.73 -0.82
N PHE A 643 -0.65 -22.03 -2.12
CA PHE A 643 -1.83 -22.58 -2.78
C PHE A 643 -2.18 -23.99 -2.25
N VAL A 644 -1.18 -24.86 -1.99
CA VAL A 644 -1.42 -26.16 -1.34
C VAL A 644 -2.07 -25.99 0.04
N CYS A 645 -1.58 -25.04 0.85
CA CYS A 645 -2.17 -24.73 2.16
C CYS A 645 -3.64 -24.32 2.05
N ALA A 646 -3.98 -23.50 1.04
CA ALA A 646 -5.35 -23.11 0.78
C ALA A 646 -6.24 -24.30 0.40
N MET A 647 -5.73 -25.27 -0.37
CA MET A 647 -6.47 -26.49 -0.72
C MET A 647 -6.74 -27.36 0.51
N SER A 648 -5.77 -27.49 1.41
CA SER A 648 -5.91 -28.23 2.68
C SER A 648 -7.00 -27.62 3.58
N ILE A 649 -7.08 -26.28 3.63
CA ILE A 649 -8.14 -25.55 4.37
C ILE A 649 -9.51 -25.79 3.72
N ILE A 650 -9.62 -25.69 2.40
CA ILE A 650 -10.88 -25.96 1.69
C ILE A 650 -11.36 -27.39 1.98
N ARG A 651 -10.46 -28.38 1.97
CA ARG A 651 -10.78 -29.76 2.29
C ARG A 651 -11.26 -29.92 3.74
N LEU A 652 -10.63 -29.28 4.72
CA LEU A 652 -11.08 -29.29 6.11
C LEU A 652 -12.51 -28.77 6.23
N VAL A 653 -12.85 -27.67 5.56
CA VAL A 653 -14.24 -27.14 5.54
C VAL A 653 -15.21 -28.19 4.98
N ARG A 654 -14.83 -28.94 3.95
CA ARG A 654 -15.66 -30.03 3.41
C ARG A 654 -15.82 -31.19 4.38
N ILE A 655 -14.77 -31.56 5.11
CA ILE A 655 -14.83 -32.61 6.13
C ILE A 655 -15.72 -32.18 7.31
N ILE A 656 -15.63 -30.92 7.75
CA ILE A 656 -16.52 -30.39 8.79
C ILE A 656 -17.98 -30.45 8.31
N GLN A 657 -18.27 -30.05 7.06
CA GLN A 657 -19.61 -30.16 6.46
C GLN A 657 -20.11 -31.60 6.29
N LEU A 658 -19.20 -32.56 6.13
CA LEU A 658 -19.51 -33.99 6.05
C LEU A 658 -19.86 -34.55 7.43
N VAL A 659 -19.23 -34.03 8.48
CA VAL A 659 -19.29 -34.54 9.85
C VAL A 659 -20.38 -33.85 10.69
N SER A 660 -20.73 -32.59 10.39
CA SER A 660 -21.59 -31.75 11.23
C SER A 660 -23.09 -31.93 11.03
N SER A 661 -23.53 -32.82 10.13
CA SER A 661 -24.95 -33.08 9.90
C SER A 661 -25.35 -34.49 10.27
N GLU A 662 -26.38 -34.63 11.10
CA GLU A 662 -27.01 -35.90 11.48
C GLU A 662 -27.88 -36.52 10.36
N SER A 663 -27.77 -36.08 9.10
CA SER A 663 -28.69 -36.45 8.01
C SER A 663 -28.09 -37.42 6.96
N GLU A 664 -28.96 -38.21 6.34
CA GLU A 664 -28.74 -39.35 5.40
C GLU A 664 -27.91 -39.09 4.12
N ASP A 665 -27.16 -37.99 3.98
CA ASP A 665 -26.52 -37.58 2.71
C ASP A 665 -24.97 -37.75 2.68
N PHE A 666 -24.43 -38.79 3.31
CA PHE A 666 -22.98 -39.02 3.41
C PHE A 666 -22.29 -39.12 2.02
N SER A 667 -22.87 -39.89 1.09
CA SER A 667 -22.27 -40.15 -0.24
C SER A 667 -22.23 -38.90 -1.14
N GLU A 668 -23.28 -38.07 -1.09
CA GLU A 668 -23.36 -36.81 -1.86
C GLU A 668 -22.26 -35.84 -1.43
N ARG A 669 -21.99 -35.76 -0.13
CA ARG A 669 -21.01 -34.83 0.45
C ARG A 669 -19.58 -35.35 0.40
N ASN A 670 -19.39 -36.67 0.39
CA ASN A 670 -18.07 -37.28 0.27
C ASN A 670 -17.45 -37.05 -1.14
N GLY A 671 -18.27 -36.99 -2.20
CA GLY A 671 -17.77 -36.78 -3.57
C GLY A 671 -16.87 -35.54 -3.74
N PRO A 672 -17.32 -34.35 -3.33
CA PRO A 672 -16.48 -33.15 -3.31
C PRO A 672 -15.23 -33.29 -2.41
N ALA A 673 -15.35 -33.92 -1.24
CA ALA A 673 -14.20 -34.11 -0.34
C ALA A 673 -13.11 -34.99 -0.96
N ALA A 674 -13.49 -36.06 -1.66
CA ALA A 674 -12.58 -36.94 -2.39
C ALA A 674 -11.92 -36.22 -3.59
N ALA A 675 -12.66 -35.42 -4.34
CA ALA A 675 -12.11 -34.62 -5.45
C ALA A 675 -11.06 -33.60 -4.97
N TRP A 676 -11.34 -32.86 -3.89
CA TRP A 676 -10.37 -31.93 -3.30
C TRP A 676 -9.13 -32.64 -2.74
N SER A 677 -9.30 -33.84 -2.18
CA SER A 677 -8.17 -34.67 -1.71
C SER A 677 -7.24 -35.08 -2.88
N SER A 678 -7.81 -35.39 -4.05
CA SER A 678 -7.02 -35.67 -5.25
C SER A 678 -6.30 -34.45 -5.80
N ILE A 679 -6.97 -33.29 -5.84
CA ILE A 679 -6.33 -32.03 -6.28
C ILE A 679 -5.15 -31.70 -5.37
N GLU A 680 -5.34 -31.77 -4.05
CA GLU A 680 -4.32 -31.50 -3.04
C GLU A 680 -3.10 -32.42 -3.21
N ALA A 681 -3.30 -33.73 -3.32
CA ALA A 681 -2.22 -34.71 -3.48
C ALA A 681 -1.37 -34.43 -4.74
N ASN A 682 -2.02 -34.18 -5.88
CA ASN A 682 -1.34 -33.91 -7.15
C ASN A 682 -0.55 -32.59 -7.12
N ILE A 683 -1.11 -31.52 -6.56
CA ILE A 683 -0.43 -30.22 -6.48
C ILE A 683 0.72 -30.26 -5.48
N ALA A 684 0.58 -30.99 -4.36
CA ALA A 684 1.66 -31.20 -3.42
C ALA A 684 2.88 -31.89 -4.08
N ILE A 685 2.64 -32.91 -4.92
CA ILE A 685 3.69 -33.57 -5.71
C ILE A 685 4.35 -32.59 -6.69
N ILE A 686 3.56 -31.81 -7.43
CA ILE A 686 4.07 -30.81 -8.38
C ILE A 686 4.94 -29.78 -7.65
N CYS A 687 4.44 -29.24 -6.54
CA CYS A 687 5.15 -28.25 -5.72
C CYS A 687 6.49 -28.80 -5.19
N ALA A 688 6.51 -30.06 -4.75
CA ALA A 688 7.73 -30.73 -4.31
C ALA A 688 8.77 -30.90 -5.43
N CYS A 689 8.33 -30.98 -6.70
CA CYS A 689 9.19 -31.18 -7.87
C CYS A 689 9.75 -29.89 -8.47
N LEU A 690 9.07 -28.75 -8.34
CA LEU A 690 9.48 -27.52 -9.01
C LEU A 690 10.92 -27.04 -8.70
N PRO A 691 11.42 -27.06 -7.44
CA PRO A 691 12.75 -26.55 -7.16
C PRO A 691 13.88 -27.33 -7.86
N SER A 692 13.67 -28.63 -8.14
CA SER A 692 14.67 -29.47 -8.80
C SER A 692 14.65 -29.36 -10.33
N LEU A 693 13.63 -28.72 -10.92
CA LEU A 693 13.51 -28.49 -12.37
C LEU A 693 14.23 -27.24 -12.86
N GLN A 694 14.70 -26.36 -11.96
CA GLN A 694 15.40 -25.12 -12.32
C GLN A 694 16.58 -25.32 -13.29
N PRO A 695 17.46 -26.34 -13.14
CA PRO A 695 18.55 -26.59 -14.08
C PRO A 695 18.06 -26.96 -15.49
N LEU A 696 16.97 -27.73 -15.60
CA LEU A 696 16.37 -28.10 -16.89
C LEU A 696 15.79 -26.86 -17.59
N LEU A 697 15.04 -26.03 -16.85
CA LEU A 697 14.47 -24.78 -17.37
C LEU A 697 15.54 -23.82 -17.90
N SER A 698 16.70 -23.77 -17.23
CA SER A 698 17.84 -22.96 -17.67
C SER A 698 18.46 -23.41 -18.99
N ARG A 699 18.37 -24.70 -19.34
CA ARG A 699 18.86 -25.26 -20.61
C ARG A 699 17.86 -25.12 -21.77
N ILE A 700 16.57 -25.28 -21.50
CA ILE A 700 15.51 -25.24 -22.53
C ILE A 700 15.16 -23.79 -22.92
N CYS A 701 15.18 -22.85 -21.96
CA CYS A 701 14.79 -21.46 -22.19
C CYS A 701 15.84 -20.47 -21.64
N PRO A 702 17.03 -20.39 -22.27
CA PRO A 702 18.10 -19.48 -21.81
C PRO A 702 17.65 -18.00 -21.81
N ARG A 703 16.71 -17.62 -22.68
CA ARG A 703 16.15 -16.25 -22.75
C ARG A 703 15.31 -15.86 -21.51
N LEU A 704 14.72 -16.82 -20.79
CA LEU A 704 13.91 -16.57 -19.60
C LEU A 704 14.77 -16.29 -18.36
N LEU A 705 15.99 -16.84 -18.29
CA LEU A 705 16.83 -16.84 -17.08
C LEU A 705 18.18 -16.09 -17.23
N SER A 706 18.65 -15.77 -18.44
CA SER A 706 19.87 -14.97 -18.62
C SER A 706 19.62 -13.46 -18.45
N PRO A 707 20.46 -12.71 -17.71
CA PRO A 707 20.47 -11.25 -17.75
C PRO A 707 20.72 -10.76 -19.18
N ARG A 708 19.97 -9.74 -19.64
CA ARG A 708 20.33 -9.03 -20.88
C ARG A 708 21.71 -8.37 -20.66
N PRO A 709 22.68 -8.53 -21.57
CA PRO A 709 23.88 -7.69 -21.55
C PRO A 709 23.43 -6.23 -21.66
N ARG A 710 23.97 -5.37 -20.79
CA ARG A 710 23.76 -3.92 -20.87
C ARG A 710 24.31 -3.46 -22.22
N ALA A 711 23.49 -2.80 -23.03
CA ALA A 711 23.87 -2.25 -24.32
C ALA A 711 24.84 -1.07 -24.14
N ARG A 712 26.10 -1.36 -23.82
CA ARG A 712 27.21 -0.40 -23.87
C ARG A 712 28.53 -0.97 -24.41
N ASP A 713 28.63 -2.29 -24.67
CA ASP A 713 29.86 -2.92 -25.18
C ASP A 713 29.79 -3.43 -26.64
N THR A 714 28.74 -3.10 -27.40
CA THR A 714 28.60 -3.54 -28.80
C THR A 714 29.32 -2.67 -29.84
N LEU A 715 30.17 -1.72 -29.43
CA LEU A 715 31.03 -0.96 -30.34
C LEU A 715 32.52 -1.33 -30.23
N SER A 716 32.98 -1.99 -29.15
CA SER A 716 34.39 -2.34 -28.96
C SER A 716 34.76 -3.75 -29.46
N GLN A 717 33.78 -4.62 -29.70
CA GLN A 717 34.03 -6.02 -30.10
C GLN A 717 34.02 -6.27 -31.62
N ARG A 718 33.54 -5.31 -32.43
CA ARG A 718 33.51 -5.44 -33.90
C ARG A 718 34.79 -5.00 -34.62
N GLN A 719 35.79 -4.49 -33.89
CA GLN A 719 37.10 -4.09 -34.44
C GLN A 719 38.26 -5.02 -34.05
N ARG A 720 38.02 -6.10 -33.29
CA ARG A 720 39.09 -7.00 -32.80
C ARG A 720 39.19 -8.36 -33.52
N GLU A 721 38.41 -8.61 -34.56
CA GLU A 721 38.44 -9.88 -35.33
C GLU A 721 39.19 -9.78 -36.67
N LYS A 722 39.97 -8.72 -36.91
CA LYS A 722 40.81 -8.61 -38.09
C LYS A 722 42.24 -8.22 -37.74
N GLU A 723 42.98 -9.14 -37.13
CA GLU A 723 44.45 -9.18 -37.24
C GLU A 723 44.97 -10.54 -36.75
N PRO A 724 45.89 -11.20 -37.48
CA PRO A 724 46.45 -12.49 -37.07
C PRO A 724 47.48 -12.32 -35.94
N PRO A 725 47.74 -13.35 -35.12
CA PRO A 725 48.59 -13.21 -33.94
C PRO A 725 50.07 -13.15 -34.33
N SER A 726 50.70 -11.98 -34.23
CA SER A 726 52.16 -11.85 -34.32
C SER A 726 52.78 -11.82 -32.92
N VAL A 727 53.53 -12.89 -32.64
CA VAL A 727 54.78 -13.03 -31.87
C VAL A 727 55.21 -11.86 -30.97
N TYR A 728 55.50 -12.21 -29.72
CA TYR A 728 56.22 -11.44 -28.70
C TYR A 728 57.34 -10.53 -29.25
N SER A 729 57.29 -9.25 -28.89
CA SER A 729 58.50 -8.52 -28.51
C SER A 729 58.14 -7.46 -27.47
N PHE A 730 58.70 -7.62 -26.28
CA PHE A 730 58.86 -6.53 -25.33
C PHE A 730 59.72 -5.49 -26.03
N ASN A 731 59.22 -4.27 -26.18
CA ASN A 731 60.10 -3.14 -26.44
C ASN A 731 59.85 -2.03 -25.43
N ILE A 732 60.95 -1.73 -24.76
CA ILE A 732 61.17 -0.82 -23.65
C ILE A 732 61.13 0.59 -24.26
N ASN A 733 60.18 1.42 -23.84
CA ASN A 733 60.24 2.89 -23.79
C ASN A 733 58.84 3.52 -23.81
N ASN A 734 58.08 3.42 -22.70
CA ASN A 734 57.23 4.52 -22.25
C ASN A 734 56.78 4.30 -20.79
N PRO A 735 57.22 5.10 -19.80
CA PRO A 735 56.95 4.84 -18.39
C PRO A 735 55.61 5.38 -17.86
N PHE A 736 54.69 5.83 -18.73
CA PHE A 736 53.43 6.43 -18.28
C PHE A 736 52.22 5.92 -19.06
N THR A 737 51.83 4.68 -18.81
CA THR A 737 50.43 4.24 -18.93
C THR A 737 50.14 3.22 -17.84
N VAL A 738 49.45 3.67 -16.79
CA VAL A 738 48.80 2.81 -15.79
C VAL A 738 47.44 2.40 -16.39
N PRO A 739 47.20 1.11 -16.69
CA PRO A 739 45.86 0.63 -16.98
C PRO A 739 45.08 0.54 -15.66
N SER A 740 43.92 1.18 -15.60
CA SER A 740 42.93 1.03 -14.55
C SER A 740 42.46 -0.44 -14.45
N GLY A 741 43.13 -1.23 -13.61
CA GLY A 741 42.72 -2.57 -13.23
C GLY A 741 41.84 -2.53 -11.97
N ASN A 742 40.57 -2.91 -12.11
CA ASN A 742 39.75 -3.31 -10.96
C ASN A 742 40.31 -4.63 -10.42
N TYR A 743 40.86 -4.61 -9.20
CA TYR A 743 41.21 -5.83 -8.47
C TYR A 743 40.07 -6.26 -7.55
N SER A 744 39.69 -7.55 -7.60
CA SER A 744 38.91 -8.22 -6.57
C SER A 744 39.84 -9.08 -5.71
N ALA A 745 39.82 -8.92 -4.40
CA ALA A 745 40.48 -9.83 -3.48
C ALA A 745 39.50 -10.90 -2.97
N SER A 746 39.85 -12.17 -3.12
CA SER A 746 39.18 -13.31 -2.47
C SER A 746 40.01 -13.77 -1.27
N VAL A 747 39.39 -13.88 -0.10
CA VAL A 747 40.03 -14.48 1.08
C VAL A 747 39.41 -15.86 1.31
N THR A 748 40.24 -16.89 1.22
CA THR A 748 39.96 -18.26 1.67
C THR A 748 40.86 -18.58 2.86
N GLY A 749 40.29 -19.04 3.96
CA GLY A 749 41.05 -19.57 5.10
C GLY A 749 40.14 -20.24 6.13
N ASN A 750 40.20 -21.57 6.19
CA ASN A 750 39.62 -22.40 7.24
C ASN A 750 40.43 -22.28 8.52
N CYS A 751 39.78 -22.13 9.68
CA CYS A 751 40.39 -22.48 10.97
C CYS A 751 39.40 -23.30 11.82
N SER A 752 39.82 -24.52 12.13
CA SER A 752 39.32 -25.40 13.19
C SER A 752 39.88 -24.94 14.53
N VAL A 753 39.05 -24.96 15.59
CA VAL A 753 39.48 -24.67 16.96
C VAL A 753 39.26 -25.92 17.81
N ASN A 754 40.33 -26.41 18.42
CA ASN A 754 40.34 -27.23 19.63
C ASN A 754 41.31 -26.58 20.61
N GLY A 755 40.91 -26.48 21.88
CA GLY A 755 41.82 -26.39 23.03
C GLY A 755 42.18 -25.00 23.54
N ASP A 756 41.48 -24.62 24.62
CA ASP A 756 41.96 -24.04 25.89
C ASP A 756 42.68 -22.67 25.97
N GLU A 757 42.08 -21.85 26.85
CA GLU A 757 42.61 -20.83 27.77
C GLU A 757 43.80 -19.97 27.35
N LEU A 758 43.56 -18.64 27.20
CA LEU A 758 44.27 -17.60 27.95
C LEU A 758 43.67 -16.19 27.73
N GLN A 759 43.93 -15.36 28.74
CA GLN A 759 43.37 -14.06 29.10
C GLN A 759 43.55 -12.92 28.06
N ASP A 760 42.48 -12.13 27.96
CA ASP A 760 42.39 -10.66 28.04
C ASP A 760 43.48 -9.79 27.37
N THR A 761 43.09 -9.06 26.32
CA THR A 761 43.32 -7.59 26.20
C THR A 761 42.58 -7.04 24.97
N ASP A 762 41.70 -6.07 25.22
CA ASP A 762 41.12 -5.16 24.23
C ASP A 762 42.19 -4.30 23.53
N GLY A 763 42.06 -4.13 22.22
CA GLY A 763 42.81 -3.11 21.48
C GLY A 763 42.83 -3.33 19.96
N ILE A 764 42.12 -2.47 19.21
CA ILE A 764 42.30 -2.37 17.76
C ILE A 764 43.62 -1.63 17.50
N GLN A 765 44.62 -2.31 16.92
CA GLN A 765 45.84 -1.67 16.40
C GLN A 765 45.58 -1.11 14.99
N VAL A 766 45.79 0.19 14.81
CA VAL A 766 45.85 0.87 13.51
C VAL A 766 47.20 0.59 12.87
N VAL A 767 47.24 -0.13 11.73
CA VAL A 767 48.50 -0.55 11.07
C VAL A 767 48.89 0.32 9.86
N ARG A 768 48.08 1.30 9.44
CA ARG A 768 48.52 2.38 8.52
C ARG A 768 47.48 3.49 8.34
N GLU A 769 47.93 4.74 8.41
CA GLU A 769 47.18 5.95 8.02
C GLU A 769 47.59 6.34 6.58
N LEU A 770 46.62 6.60 5.70
CA LEU A 770 46.87 7.14 4.36
C LEU A 770 46.04 8.41 4.22
N ARG A 771 46.71 9.57 4.32
CA ARG A 771 46.15 10.89 4.03
C ARG A 771 46.38 11.23 2.57
N TRP A 772 45.38 11.84 1.94
CA TRP A 772 45.54 12.51 0.66
C TRP A 772 45.23 13.99 0.83
N ASP A 773 46.29 14.79 0.89
CA ASP A 773 46.25 16.23 0.63
C ASP A 773 46.31 16.45 -0.88
N LEU A 774 45.34 17.21 -1.40
CA LEU A 774 45.36 17.71 -2.77
C LEU A 774 45.62 19.20 -2.70
N ASP A 775 46.89 19.60 -2.76
CA ASP A 775 47.23 20.89 -3.37
C ASP A 775 48.71 20.98 -3.80
N HIS A 776 48.87 21.65 -4.95
CA HIS A 776 50.11 22.07 -5.63
C HIS A 776 50.92 20.97 -6.33
N ALA A 777 51.58 21.18 -7.46
CA ALA A 777 51.68 22.18 -8.53
C ALA A 777 52.66 21.52 -9.55
N GLU A 778 52.73 21.84 -10.84
CA GLU A 778 53.49 22.99 -11.31
C GLU A 778 53.56 23.00 -12.86
N LYS A 779 53.65 24.22 -13.38
CA LYS A 779 54.28 24.58 -14.65
C LYS A 779 55.76 24.17 -14.67
N ARG A 780 56.29 23.80 -15.85
CA ARG A 780 57.56 24.31 -16.45
C ARG A 780 57.79 23.62 -17.82
N SER A 781 57.65 24.33 -18.94
CA SER A 781 58.71 25.03 -19.72
C SER A 781 59.71 24.06 -20.39
N GLY A 782 59.68 23.86 -21.71
CA GLY A 782 60.33 24.65 -22.77
C GLY A 782 60.88 23.63 -23.81
N SER A 783 61.11 23.86 -25.10
CA SER A 783 61.48 25.05 -25.87
C SER A 783 61.35 24.78 -27.38
N ASN A 784 60.96 25.80 -28.15
CA ASN A 784 61.50 26.25 -29.45
C ASN A 784 60.65 27.49 -29.80
N GLY A 785 61.14 28.74 -29.68
CA GLY A 785 62.05 29.42 -30.61
C GLY A 785 61.24 29.85 -31.85
N GLU A 786 61.01 31.11 -32.22
CA GLU A 786 61.82 32.33 -32.14
C GLU A 786 60.96 33.61 -32.24
N ARG A 787 61.53 34.73 -31.72
CA ARG A 787 61.52 36.15 -32.17
C ARG A 787 60.22 36.73 -32.77
N GLY A 788 59.70 37.88 -32.37
CA GLY A 788 60.35 39.10 -31.89
C GLY A 788 60.13 40.24 -32.89
N SER A 789 59.36 41.26 -32.45
CA SER A 789 59.33 42.66 -32.93
C SER A 789 58.45 43.08 -34.14
N ALA A 790 57.57 44.04 -33.84
CA ALA A 790 57.21 45.23 -34.62
C ALA A 790 56.79 45.12 -36.09
N LYS A 791 55.54 45.49 -36.39
CA LYS A 791 55.24 46.66 -37.22
C LYS A 791 53.77 47.05 -37.28
N LYS A 792 53.61 48.36 -37.33
CA LYS A 792 52.43 49.21 -37.49
C LYS A 792 52.20 49.43 -38.99
N GLN A 793 50.99 49.18 -39.52
CA GLN A 793 50.36 49.85 -40.68
C GLN A 793 48.98 49.19 -40.94
N ARG A 794 47.86 49.83 -40.61
CA ARG A 794 47.07 50.84 -41.38
C ARG A 794 46.40 50.31 -42.66
N LYS A 795 45.08 50.57 -42.71
CA LYS A 795 44.09 50.61 -43.81
C LYS A 795 43.04 49.51 -43.70
N ASP A 796 41.73 49.76 -43.82
CA ASP A 796 40.92 50.99 -43.97
C ASP A 796 39.45 50.55 -43.78
N SER A 797 38.61 51.48 -43.32
CA SER A 797 37.16 51.69 -43.61
C SER A 797 36.18 50.50 -43.62
N GLY A 798 34.99 50.57 -43.00
CA GLY A 798 34.30 51.70 -42.39
C GLY A 798 32.81 51.39 -42.12
N PHE A 799 32.19 52.34 -41.40
CA PHE A 799 30.76 52.68 -41.24
C PHE A 799 29.81 51.59 -40.68
N ALA A 800 29.28 51.73 -39.45
CA ALA A 800 28.24 52.67 -38.96
C ALA A 800 26.84 52.32 -39.51
N GLU A 801 25.76 52.33 -38.73
CA GLU A 801 25.48 52.92 -37.41
C GLU A 801 24.37 52.12 -36.71
#